data_AF-S6DLL5-F1
#
_entry.id   AF-S6DLL5-F1
#
_cell.length_a   1.000
_cell.length_b   1.000
_cell.length_c   1.000
_cell.angle_alpha   90.00
_cell.angle_beta   90.00
_cell.angle_gamma   90.00
#
_symmetry.space_group_name_H-M   'P 1'
#
loop_
_entity.id
_entity.type
_entity.pdbx_description
1 polymer ?
#
loop_
_entity_poly.entity_id
_entity_poly.type
_entity_poly.pdbx_seq_one_letter_code
_entity_poly.pdbx_strand_id
1 'polypeptide(L)'
;AKLLGPTNPISAPGHTYDIRWTNLNPKQLLASMQHLGILYPNLMSTLDDFMQRAGITTAYQEKPCLNPYDPECPTTAPNKQSGQSPDIGAAITGGCYGLATKFMHWSEELIIGGIQKNKTGHIVKAEALQTIFQLMGEKIMYDYYADTYKVHSIDWTQDKARTVLELWQRKFRDEMLRNKNGTKFYNINAFSSTTLSDILAEFSKLSTTRVVVGYLLMLVYAAVSLMRCDNFVQSQSILGVAGVILVTLAVMAGLGFCAFIQLGFNASTTQLVPFLALGLGVDHMFLIAHTYAENANNNVPHMDQIGEILKRTGISILLTSVCNSFAFFTAAMIPIPALRAFSLQAAILVIFNMASMLLAFPAIITLDLRRREAQRYDFLCCIISSETQGMHPPTRSNSKISPQTEIPKRQTVTKALPPDGQQAVTILVKEDCWTSDATSLNTTSPDPLSPPSSSSTRQLLTSDEESGCINHRKFVQWSLSRFAKEIYAPLLQRTPVKVCVVIGFMVLLGLSVWGMVQVSDGLDLTDVVPRHTSEYKFLEAQKKYFGFFNMFAVTQGDFDYPNNQRLLYDYHEAFQRINKIIKNDDGGLPEFWLSIFRDWLIGLQDAFDKNWRKGCISQDRWYENATEEGILAYKLLAQTGKIDNPWDKTQVINTKLIDSDGIINPKAFYNYLSAWVTNDALAFTASEANFYPEPKQWVHDPNDSEMKIPKSQPLVYAQMPFYLNNMADTKDITSVVEAIRSICQKFTEKGLPNFPTGVPFIFWEQYLNLRFFLMIALVCILITIFIVLSVFLMNPWVGAMVVTVLAMMVVELFGFMGITGIKLSAVPAVILIVAVGMGVEFTLHICMGF
;
A
#
# COMPACT_ATOMS: atom_id res chain seq x y z
N ALA A 1 -11.14 37.57 10.42
CA ALA A 1 -11.13 38.19 11.77
C ALA A 1 -11.75 37.32 12.87
N LYS A 2 -13.08 37.07 12.89
CA LYS A 2 -13.74 36.36 14.02
C LYS A 2 -13.15 34.98 14.37
N LEU A 3 -12.61 34.28 13.37
CA LEU A 3 -11.98 32.95 13.55
C LEU A 3 -10.57 32.98 14.18
N LEU A 4 -9.87 34.12 14.14
CA LEU A 4 -8.43 34.21 14.46
C LEU A 4 -8.13 34.47 15.95
N GLY A 5 -9.16 34.65 16.78
CA GLY A 5 -8.99 35.08 18.18
C GLY A 5 -8.50 36.53 18.30
N PRO A 6 -7.72 36.87 19.33
CA PRO A 6 -7.67 36.16 20.61
C PRO A 6 -9.07 36.12 21.27
N THR A 7 -9.35 35.07 22.04
CA THR A 7 -10.62 34.97 22.80
C THR A 7 -10.71 36.02 23.89
N ASN A 8 -9.56 36.35 24.50
CA ASN A 8 -9.41 37.46 25.43
C ASN A 8 -8.85 38.66 24.66
N PRO A 9 -9.52 39.82 24.69
CA PRO A 9 -9.01 41.01 24.05
C PRO A 9 -7.72 41.51 24.71
N ILE A 10 -6.93 42.24 23.92
CA ILE A 10 -5.67 42.85 24.38
C ILE A 10 -5.93 44.34 24.65
N SER A 11 -5.65 44.81 25.86
CA SER A 11 -5.72 46.22 26.18
C SER A 11 -4.40 46.91 25.81
N ALA A 12 -4.48 47.96 24.97
CA ALA A 12 -3.32 48.79 24.62
C ALA A 12 -3.36 50.13 25.38
N PRO A 13 -2.22 50.64 25.87
CA PRO A 13 -2.17 51.93 26.55
C PRO A 13 -2.61 53.06 25.60
N GLY A 14 -3.57 53.87 26.04
CA GLY A 14 -4.14 54.97 25.24
C GLY A 14 -5.34 54.62 24.37
N HIS A 15 -5.86 53.39 24.45
CA HIS A 15 -7.12 53.00 23.82
C HIS A 15 -8.17 52.57 24.85
N THR A 16 -9.39 53.09 24.69
CA THR A 16 -10.53 52.82 25.57
C THR A 16 -11.22 51.48 25.30
N TYR A 17 -10.87 50.82 24.19
CA TYR A 17 -11.50 49.57 23.77
C TYR A 17 -10.48 48.46 23.62
N ASP A 18 -10.93 47.29 24.06
CA ASP A 18 -10.29 46.00 23.96
C ASP A 18 -10.01 45.58 22.51
N ILE A 19 -8.73 45.38 22.15
CA ILE A 19 -8.29 45.09 20.79
C ILE A 19 -8.47 43.60 20.46
N ARG A 20 -9.08 43.34 19.31
CA ARG A 20 -9.29 42.02 18.69
C ARG A 20 -9.02 42.12 17.19
N TRP A 21 -8.84 40.99 16.51
CA TRP A 21 -8.69 41.00 15.04
C TRP A 21 -9.91 41.57 14.29
N THR A 22 -11.07 41.67 14.94
CA THR A 22 -12.31 42.24 14.36
C THR A 22 -12.33 43.77 14.34
N ASN A 23 -11.73 44.42 15.33
CA ASN A 23 -11.71 45.89 15.47
C ASN A 23 -10.30 46.49 15.30
N LEU A 24 -9.27 45.68 15.02
CA LEU A 24 -7.91 46.16 14.80
C LEU A 24 -7.74 46.78 13.40
N ASN A 25 -7.34 48.05 13.36
CA ASN A 25 -6.76 48.70 12.19
C ASN A 25 -5.29 49.04 12.51
N PRO A 26 -4.31 48.31 11.95
CA PRO A 26 -2.90 48.49 12.29
C PRO A 26 -2.37 49.91 12.02
N LYS A 27 -2.73 50.51 10.87
CA LYS A 27 -2.30 51.86 10.51
C LYS A 27 -2.89 52.92 11.45
N GLN A 28 -4.16 52.79 11.80
CA GLN A 28 -4.81 53.72 12.73
C GLN A 28 -4.25 53.56 14.15
N LEU A 29 -4.02 52.32 14.59
CA LEU A 29 -3.39 52.03 15.88
C LEU A 29 -2.01 52.68 15.95
N LEU A 30 -1.20 52.49 14.90
CA LEU A 30 0.14 53.05 14.82
C LEU A 30 0.13 54.59 14.88
N ALA A 31 -0.75 55.23 14.10
CA ALA A 31 -0.94 56.69 14.12
C ALA A 31 -1.42 57.20 15.50
N SER A 32 -2.26 56.44 16.20
CA SER A 32 -2.72 56.81 17.54
C SER A 32 -1.60 56.73 18.58
N MET A 33 -0.78 55.67 18.53
CA MET A 33 0.39 55.53 19.42
C MET A 33 1.42 56.64 19.20
N GLN A 34 1.54 57.13 17.96
CA GLN A 34 2.33 58.31 17.64
C GLN A 34 1.79 59.57 18.33
N HIS A 35 0.49 59.82 18.25
CA HIS A 35 -0.14 60.98 18.89
C HIS A 35 -0.01 60.94 20.43
N LEU A 36 -0.02 59.74 21.02
CA LEU A 36 0.17 59.53 22.45
C LEU A 36 1.64 59.60 22.91
N GLY A 37 2.61 59.71 21.99
CA GLY A 37 4.04 59.79 22.30
C GLY A 37 4.62 58.52 22.94
N ILE A 38 3.96 57.37 22.76
CA ILE A 38 4.34 56.09 23.40
C ILE A 38 5.52 55.41 22.69
N LEU A 39 5.68 55.65 21.39
CA LEU A 39 6.73 55.04 20.56
C LEU A 39 7.72 56.10 20.07
N TYR A 40 9.02 55.78 20.13
CA TYR A 40 10.08 56.63 19.57
C TYR A 40 9.91 56.79 18.05
N PRO A 41 10.19 57.98 17.48
CA PRO A 41 9.99 58.25 16.04
C PRO A 41 10.71 57.28 15.09
N ASN A 42 11.88 56.76 15.49
CA ASN A 42 12.67 55.85 14.65
C ASN A 42 12.06 54.44 14.56
N LEU A 43 11.55 53.93 15.69
CA LEU A 43 10.88 52.61 15.75
C LEU A 43 9.52 52.63 15.01
N MET A 44 8.90 53.80 14.96
CA MET A 44 7.66 54.05 14.21
C MET A 44 7.87 53.91 12.70
N SER A 45 8.91 54.57 12.16
CA SER A 45 9.22 54.48 10.73
C SER A 45 9.54 53.06 10.30
N THR A 46 10.27 52.30 11.11
CA THR A 46 10.60 50.91 10.77
C THR A 46 9.42 49.97 10.84
N LEU A 47 8.51 50.16 11.81
CA LEU A 47 7.28 49.37 11.84
C LEU A 47 6.34 49.70 10.67
N ASP A 48 6.25 50.96 10.25
CA ASP A 48 5.46 51.33 9.07
C ASP A 48 6.07 50.77 7.78
N ASP A 49 7.38 50.90 7.57
CA ASP A 49 8.08 50.32 6.42
C ASP A 49 7.92 48.79 6.38
N PHE A 50 8.02 48.12 7.54
CA PHE A 50 7.77 46.68 7.68
C PHE A 50 6.33 46.31 7.28
N MET A 51 5.32 47.05 7.76
CA MET A 51 3.92 46.83 7.38
C MET A 51 3.68 47.08 5.89
N GLN A 52 4.25 48.15 5.32
CA GLN A 52 4.12 48.46 3.89
C GLN A 52 4.76 47.39 3.00
N ARG A 53 5.92 46.84 3.40
CA ARG A 53 6.58 45.71 2.71
C ARG A 53 5.68 44.48 2.69
N ALA A 54 5.14 44.09 3.84
CA ALA A 54 4.22 42.96 3.95
C ALA A 54 2.83 43.20 3.31
N GLY A 55 2.52 44.44 2.90
CA GLY A 55 1.21 44.82 2.37
C GLY A 55 0.12 44.84 3.44
N ILE A 56 0.48 45.09 4.70
CA ILE A 56 -0.44 45.24 5.82
C ILE A 56 -0.97 46.68 5.80
N THR A 57 -2.26 46.82 5.51
CA THR A 57 -2.95 48.12 5.45
C THR A 57 -3.98 48.25 6.58
N THR A 58 -5.25 48.11 6.26
CA THR A 58 -6.39 48.22 7.19
C THR A 58 -6.83 46.86 7.75
N ALA A 59 -6.02 45.82 7.52
CA ALA A 59 -6.25 44.43 7.92
C ALA A 59 -7.61 43.90 7.45
N TYR A 60 -8.56 43.70 8.38
CA TYR A 60 -9.88 43.13 8.08
C TYR A 60 -11.01 44.18 8.06
N GLN A 61 -10.72 45.45 8.37
CA GLN A 61 -11.77 46.47 8.57
C GLN A 61 -12.46 46.94 7.29
N GLU A 62 -11.74 46.97 6.16
CA GLU A 62 -12.29 47.42 4.86
C GLU A 62 -12.82 46.26 4.00
N LYS A 63 -12.73 45.02 4.49
CA LYS A 63 -13.27 43.86 3.75
C LYS A 63 -14.81 43.86 3.80
N PRO A 64 -15.49 43.40 2.74
CA PRO A 64 -16.94 43.28 2.72
C PRO A 64 -17.46 42.39 3.86
N CYS A 65 -18.55 42.82 4.47
CA CYS A 65 -19.17 42.16 5.60
C CYS A 65 -20.21 41.14 5.13
N LEU A 66 -20.06 39.85 5.49
CA LEU A 66 -21.02 38.83 5.03
C LEU A 66 -22.44 39.08 5.57
N ASN A 67 -22.56 39.59 6.80
CA ASN A 67 -23.83 40.02 7.39
C ASN A 67 -23.75 41.51 7.80
N PRO A 68 -24.28 42.44 6.98
CA PRO A 68 -24.28 43.87 7.29
C PRO A 68 -24.99 44.24 8.60
N TYR A 69 -25.97 43.44 9.03
CA TYR A 69 -26.75 43.69 10.25
C TYR A 69 -26.04 43.28 11.53
N ASP A 70 -24.91 42.58 11.43
CA ASP A 70 -24.10 42.18 12.59
C ASP A 70 -23.56 43.43 13.33
N PRO A 71 -23.78 43.57 14.65
CA PRO A 71 -23.26 44.69 15.42
C PRO A 71 -21.73 44.76 15.43
N GLU A 72 -21.03 43.63 15.28
CA GLU A 72 -19.56 43.60 15.24
C GLU A 72 -18.98 43.92 13.84
N CYS A 73 -19.85 44.16 12.85
CA CYS A 73 -19.44 44.55 11.52
C CYS A 73 -18.87 45.99 11.53
N PRO A 74 -17.64 46.22 11.05
CA PRO A 74 -17.00 47.53 11.11
C PRO A 74 -17.72 48.54 10.21
N THR A 75 -17.75 49.80 10.65
CA THR A 75 -18.40 50.90 9.90
C THR A 75 -17.67 51.27 8.61
N THR A 76 -16.39 50.94 8.53
CA THR A 76 -15.53 51.08 7.35
C THR A 76 -15.81 50.06 6.26
N ALA A 77 -16.56 48.98 6.55
CA ALA A 77 -16.90 47.99 5.53
C ALA A 77 -17.83 48.61 4.47
N PRO A 78 -17.57 48.38 3.17
CA PRO A 78 -18.24 49.09 2.08
C PRO A 78 -19.76 48.83 2.04
N ASN A 79 -20.21 47.69 2.56
CA ASN A 79 -21.61 47.29 2.55
C ASN A 79 -22.35 47.49 3.88
N LYS A 80 -21.69 48.00 4.92
CA LYS A 80 -22.33 48.25 6.23
C LYS A 80 -23.38 49.35 6.15
N GLN A 81 -23.08 50.44 5.43
CA GLN A 81 -24.01 51.56 5.26
C GLN A 81 -25.15 51.25 4.27
N SER A 82 -24.86 50.45 3.22
CA SER A 82 -25.85 50.11 2.20
C SER A 82 -26.78 48.97 2.61
N GLY A 83 -26.41 48.13 3.57
CA GLY A 83 -27.18 46.96 4.00
C GLY A 83 -27.28 45.85 2.95
N GLN A 84 -26.57 45.97 1.83
CA GLN A 84 -26.60 45.01 0.74
C GLN A 84 -25.70 43.81 1.03
N SER A 85 -26.18 42.61 0.69
CA SER A 85 -25.35 41.40 0.71
C SER A 85 -24.22 41.54 -0.32
N PRO A 86 -22.97 41.17 0.04
CA PRO A 86 -21.86 41.29 -0.89
C PRO A 86 -21.98 40.27 -2.03
N ASP A 87 -21.49 40.62 -3.21
CA ASP A 87 -21.30 39.66 -4.29
C ASP A 87 -20.11 38.74 -3.95
N ILE A 88 -20.46 37.54 -3.48
CA ILE A 88 -19.48 36.54 -3.04
C ILE A 88 -18.61 36.06 -4.21
N GLY A 89 -19.19 35.89 -5.40
CA GLY A 89 -18.47 35.40 -6.58
C GLY A 89 -17.42 36.41 -7.05
N ALA A 90 -17.79 37.69 -7.10
CA ALA A 90 -16.84 38.75 -7.40
C ALA A 90 -15.73 38.88 -6.34
N ALA A 91 -16.09 38.77 -5.05
CA ALA A 91 -15.13 38.94 -3.94
C ALA A 91 -14.06 37.83 -3.84
N ILE A 92 -14.34 36.63 -4.36
CA ILE A 92 -13.42 35.48 -4.32
C ILE A 92 -12.76 35.18 -5.67
N THR A 93 -13.11 35.90 -6.74
CA THR A 93 -12.48 35.77 -8.06
C THR A 93 -11.02 36.21 -7.96
N GLY A 94 -10.09 35.37 -8.40
CA GLY A 94 -8.64 35.62 -8.24
C GLY A 94 -8.09 35.22 -6.87
N GLY A 95 -8.90 34.55 -6.03
CA GLY A 95 -8.49 34.08 -4.71
C GLY A 95 -8.76 35.07 -3.59
N CYS A 96 -8.26 34.73 -2.40
CA CYS A 96 -8.47 35.50 -1.18
C CYS A 96 -7.14 35.96 -0.59
N TYR A 97 -7.07 37.22 -0.17
CA TYR A 97 -5.90 37.78 0.51
C TYR A 97 -6.11 37.81 2.03
N GLY A 98 -5.03 37.50 2.76
CA GLY A 98 -4.97 37.49 4.22
C GLY A 98 -4.72 38.85 4.83
N LEU A 99 -3.98 38.83 5.94
CA LEU A 99 -3.54 40.04 6.65
C LEU A 99 -2.41 40.75 5.90
N ALA A 100 -1.37 40.00 5.52
CA ALA A 100 -0.25 40.47 4.72
C ALA A 100 -0.55 40.20 3.24
N THR A 101 -1.09 41.19 2.53
CA THR A 101 -1.64 40.98 1.18
C THR A 101 -0.61 40.55 0.13
N LYS A 102 0.68 40.85 0.32
CA LYS A 102 1.74 40.42 -0.62
C LYS A 102 2.20 38.97 -0.41
N PHE A 103 2.02 38.43 0.79
CA PHE A 103 2.54 37.10 1.16
C PHE A 103 1.44 36.06 1.34
N MET A 104 0.30 36.47 1.89
CA MET A 104 -0.82 35.59 2.21
C MET A 104 -1.88 35.68 1.12
N HIS A 105 -1.57 35.16 -0.06
CA HIS A 105 -2.53 35.00 -1.15
C HIS A 105 -2.89 33.53 -1.31
N TRP A 106 -4.16 33.20 -1.12
CA TRP A 106 -4.68 31.86 -1.35
C TRP A 106 -5.48 31.88 -2.64
N SER A 107 -4.99 31.18 -3.66
CA SER A 107 -5.66 31.11 -4.94
C SER A 107 -7.05 30.46 -4.82
N GLU A 108 -7.94 30.83 -5.73
CA GLU A 108 -9.32 30.32 -5.76
C GLU A 108 -9.40 28.79 -5.87
N GLU A 109 -8.44 28.16 -6.55
CA GLU A 109 -8.36 26.71 -6.75
C GLU A 109 -8.12 25.94 -5.44
N LEU A 110 -7.55 26.58 -4.42
CA LEU A 110 -7.32 26.00 -3.10
C LEU A 110 -8.58 26.01 -2.21
N ILE A 111 -9.46 26.98 -2.43
CA ILE A 111 -10.58 27.28 -1.54
C ILE A 111 -11.91 26.80 -2.13
N ILE A 112 -12.05 26.84 -3.45
CA ILE A 112 -13.32 26.66 -4.15
C ILE A 112 -13.22 25.54 -5.18
N GLY A 113 -14.20 24.65 -5.15
CA GLY A 113 -14.29 23.50 -6.05
C GLY A 113 -15.49 23.58 -6.99
N GLY A 114 -15.34 23.04 -8.21
CA GLY A 114 -16.42 23.00 -9.21
C GLY A 114 -16.80 24.40 -9.75
N ILE A 115 -15.79 25.24 -10.00
CA ILE A 115 -15.96 26.64 -10.40
C ILE A 115 -16.52 26.74 -11.83
N GLN A 116 -17.54 27.58 -12.02
CA GLN A 116 -18.03 28.01 -13.33
C GLN A 116 -17.84 29.53 -13.46
N LYS A 117 -17.03 29.93 -14.44
CA LYS A 117 -16.71 31.33 -14.73
C LYS A 117 -17.51 31.86 -15.91
N ASN A 118 -17.82 33.15 -15.89
CA ASN A 118 -18.35 33.87 -17.05
C ASN A 118 -17.21 34.18 -18.05
N LYS A 119 -17.55 34.67 -19.25
CA LYS A 119 -16.59 35.08 -20.29
C LYS A 119 -15.58 36.14 -19.84
N THR A 120 -15.93 36.92 -18.82
CA THR A 120 -15.07 37.94 -18.20
C THR A 120 -14.14 37.39 -17.12
N GLY A 121 -14.18 36.09 -16.84
CA GLY A 121 -13.37 35.46 -15.79
C GLY A 121 -13.98 35.49 -14.38
N HIS A 122 -15.12 36.16 -14.18
CA HIS A 122 -15.81 36.20 -12.88
C HIS A 122 -16.47 34.87 -12.52
N ILE A 123 -16.35 34.46 -11.26
CA ILE A 123 -16.98 33.24 -10.73
C ILE A 123 -18.49 33.49 -10.56
N VAL A 124 -19.32 32.68 -11.21
CA VAL A 124 -20.80 32.76 -11.13
C VAL A 124 -21.36 31.66 -10.24
N LYS A 125 -20.76 30.46 -10.28
CA LYS A 125 -21.21 29.30 -9.52
C LYS A 125 -20.02 28.48 -9.04
N ALA A 126 -20.15 27.90 -7.85
CA ALA A 126 -19.25 26.90 -7.29
C ALA A 126 -20.06 25.79 -6.62
N GLU A 127 -19.51 24.58 -6.52
CA GLU A 127 -20.19 23.42 -5.97
C GLU A 127 -19.69 23.02 -4.58
N ALA A 128 -18.43 23.35 -4.24
CA ALA A 128 -17.83 23.01 -2.96
C ALA A 128 -16.91 24.12 -2.43
N LEU A 129 -16.78 24.19 -1.11
CA LEU A 129 -15.85 25.06 -0.40
C LEU A 129 -14.98 24.22 0.53
N GLN A 130 -13.71 24.58 0.64
CA GLN A 130 -12.74 23.93 1.51
C GLN A 130 -12.15 24.94 2.51
N THR A 131 -11.88 24.46 3.72
CA THR A 131 -11.14 25.22 4.73
C THR A 131 -10.12 24.28 5.35
N ILE A 132 -8.86 24.70 5.37
CA ILE A 132 -7.75 23.91 5.90
C ILE A 132 -7.28 24.58 7.18
N PHE A 133 -7.32 23.84 8.29
CA PHE A 133 -6.71 24.26 9.55
C PHE A 133 -5.31 23.67 9.62
N GLN A 134 -4.30 24.52 9.48
CA GLN A 134 -2.90 24.12 9.63
C GLN A 134 -2.57 23.98 11.12
N LEU A 135 -2.04 22.82 11.50
CA LEU A 135 -1.58 22.52 12.85
C LEU A 135 -0.07 22.28 12.82
N MET A 136 0.59 22.54 13.95
CA MET A 136 1.99 22.17 14.14
C MET A 136 2.17 20.65 14.09
N GLY A 137 3.31 20.19 13.58
CA GLY A 137 3.72 18.79 13.73
C GLY A 137 4.06 18.47 15.19
N GLU A 138 4.02 17.18 15.55
CA GLU A 138 4.29 16.70 16.92
C GLU A 138 5.64 17.15 17.48
N LYS A 139 6.71 17.13 16.66
CA LYS A 139 8.05 17.58 17.05
C LYS A 139 8.09 19.10 17.26
N ILE A 140 7.54 19.87 16.32
CA ILE A 140 7.50 21.34 16.42
C ILE A 140 6.69 21.77 17.65
N MET A 141 5.57 21.11 17.93
CA MET A 141 4.78 21.38 19.13
C MET A 141 5.54 21.04 20.41
N TYR A 142 6.32 19.95 20.39
CA TYR A 142 7.19 19.60 21.50
C TYR A 142 8.24 20.69 21.76
N ASP A 143 9.02 21.04 20.73
CA ASP A 143 10.08 22.05 20.80
C ASP A 143 9.53 23.42 21.20
N TYR A 144 8.37 23.82 20.66
CA TYR A 144 7.73 25.12 20.94
C TYR A 144 7.32 25.28 22.41
N TYR A 145 6.84 24.23 23.06
CA TYR A 145 6.39 24.29 24.44
C TYR A 145 7.46 23.86 25.46
N ALA A 146 8.56 23.23 25.03
CA ALA A 146 9.57 22.63 25.92
C ALA A 146 10.05 23.56 27.04
N ASP A 147 10.30 24.84 26.72
CA ASP A 147 10.82 25.84 27.66
C ASP A 147 9.73 26.75 28.25
N THR A 148 8.45 26.33 28.21
CA THR A 148 7.34 27.15 28.68
C THR A 148 6.73 26.66 30.00
N TYR A 149 6.32 27.61 30.85
CA TYR A 149 5.64 27.33 32.13
C TYR A 149 4.37 26.48 32.02
N LYS A 150 3.75 26.42 30.83
CA LYS A 150 2.53 25.63 30.59
C LYS A 150 2.77 24.13 30.72
N VAL A 151 3.99 23.67 30.44
CA VAL A 151 4.32 22.23 30.46
C VAL A 151 5.32 21.87 31.56
N HIS A 152 5.89 22.84 32.29
CA HIS A 152 6.82 22.56 33.40
C HIS A 152 6.25 21.66 34.51
N SER A 153 4.93 21.61 34.69
CA SER A 153 4.28 20.74 35.69
C SER A 153 4.09 19.29 35.22
N ILE A 154 4.40 18.96 33.97
CA ILE A 154 4.24 17.64 33.38
C ILE A 154 5.54 17.21 32.70
N ASP A 155 5.85 15.90 32.68
CA ASP A 155 6.99 15.42 31.90
C ASP A 155 6.68 15.56 30.40
N TRP A 156 7.00 16.70 29.79
CA TRP A 156 6.66 16.98 28.40
C TRP A 156 7.53 16.13 27.48
N THR A 157 6.87 15.35 26.60
CA THR A 157 7.53 14.48 25.61
C THR A 157 6.83 14.62 24.27
N GLN A 158 7.51 14.22 23.18
CA GLN A 158 6.94 14.23 21.83
C GLN A 158 5.65 13.39 21.75
N ASP A 159 5.58 12.26 22.46
CA ASP A 159 4.36 11.41 22.50
C ASP A 159 3.18 12.11 23.18
N LYS A 160 3.42 12.90 24.23
CA LYS A 160 2.37 13.70 24.87
C LYS A 160 1.91 14.82 23.93
N ALA A 161 2.81 15.46 23.21
CA ALA A 161 2.47 16.44 22.18
C ALA A 161 1.58 15.83 21.09
N ARG A 162 1.97 14.66 20.57
CA ARG A 162 1.16 13.87 19.62
C ARG A 162 -0.23 13.56 20.17
N THR A 163 -0.31 13.10 21.42
CA THR A 163 -1.59 12.77 22.06
C THR A 163 -2.52 13.98 22.14
N VAL A 164 -1.98 15.16 22.49
CA VAL A 164 -2.76 16.42 22.52
C VAL A 164 -3.31 16.76 21.14
N LEU A 165 -2.49 16.63 20.09
CA LEU A 165 -2.92 16.87 18.71
C LEU A 165 -4.01 15.89 18.28
N GLU A 166 -3.85 14.60 18.55
CA GLU A 166 -4.85 13.57 18.22
C GLU A 166 -6.19 13.83 18.93
N LEU A 167 -6.15 14.20 20.22
CA LEU A 167 -7.36 14.54 20.99
C LEU A 167 -8.05 15.80 20.46
N TRP A 168 -7.28 16.83 20.09
CA TRP A 168 -7.84 18.04 19.49
C TRP A 168 -8.51 17.73 18.16
N GLN A 169 -7.86 16.96 17.28
CA GLN A 169 -8.41 16.59 15.98
C GLN A 169 -9.68 15.75 16.08
N ARG A 170 -9.72 14.79 17.01
CA ARG A 170 -10.92 13.98 17.28
C ARG A 170 -12.08 14.85 17.79
N LYS A 171 -11.82 15.73 18.76
CA LYS A 171 -12.84 16.65 19.29
C LYS A 171 -13.34 17.62 18.22
N PHE A 172 -12.44 18.13 17.38
CA PHE A 172 -12.80 18.98 16.24
C PHE A 172 -13.75 18.26 15.28
N ARG A 173 -13.42 17.02 14.88
CA ARG A 173 -14.30 16.19 14.04
C ARG A 173 -15.68 16.02 14.68
N ASP A 174 -15.73 15.67 15.96
CA ASP A 174 -16.98 15.38 16.66
C ASP A 174 -17.89 16.63 16.73
N GLU A 175 -17.33 17.82 16.97
CA GLU A 175 -18.08 19.08 16.94
C GLU A 175 -18.57 19.44 15.52
N MET A 176 -17.76 19.18 14.49
CA MET A 176 -18.18 19.38 13.09
C MET A 176 -19.34 18.46 12.69
N LEU A 177 -19.30 17.19 13.11
CA LEU A 177 -20.38 16.23 12.87
C LEU A 177 -21.63 16.55 13.69
N ARG A 178 -21.50 17.11 14.89
CA ARG A 178 -22.63 17.57 15.70
C ARG A 178 -23.38 18.71 15.00
N ASN A 179 -22.66 19.68 14.45
CA ASN A 179 -23.24 20.82 13.73
C ASN A 179 -23.85 20.46 12.37
N LYS A 180 -23.39 19.36 11.74
CA LYS A 180 -23.97 18.83 10.51
C LYS A 180 -25.46 18.53 10.66
N ASN A 181 -25.89 17.96 11.79
CA ASN A 181 -27.29 17.62 12.03
C ASN A 181 -28.20 18.85 12.20
N GLY A 182 -27.62 20.02 12.50
CA GLY A 182 -28.37 21.28 12.68
C GLY A 182 -28.64 22.05 11.38
N THR A 183 -27.92 21.77 10.28
CA THR A 183 -28.02 22.55 9.03
C THR A 183 -28.59 21.71 7.89
N LYS A 184 -29.84 21.96 7.49
CA LYS A 184 -30.50 21.19 6.41
C LYS A 184 -29.99 21.50 4.99
N PHE A 185 -29.27 22.62 4.81
CA PHE A 185 -28.92 23.16 3.49
C PHE A 185 -27.50 22.83 3.02
N TYR A 186 -26.59 22.42 3.92
CA TYR A 186 -25.19 22.16 3.59
C TYR A 186 -24.73 20.83 4.17
N ASN A 187 -24.00 20.05 3.37
CA ASN A 187 -23.38 18.82 3.84
C ASN A 187 -21.94 19.11 4.24
N ILE A 188 -21.69 19.20 5.55
CA ILE A 188 -20.33 19.42 6.07
C ILE A 188 -19.68 18.06 6.34
N ASN A 189 -18.48 17.87 5.80
CA ASN A 189 -17.64 16.71 6.05
C ASN A 189 -16.29 17.21 6.59
N ALA A 190 -15.77 16.54 7.61
CA ALA A 190 -14.47 16.87 8.21
C ALA A 190 -13.55 15.65 8.13
N PHE A 191 -12.27 15.90 7.93
CA PHE A 191 -11.24 14.87 7.85
C PHE A 191 -9.95 15.40 8.44
N SER A 192 -9.19 14.53 9.10
CA SER A 192 -7.91 14.86 9.72
C SER A 192 -6.89 13.74 9.53
N SER A 193 -5.62 14.02 9.79
CA SER A 193 -4.57 12.99 9.76
C SER A 193 -4.86 11.83 10.72
N THR A 194 -5.38 12.12 11.91
CA THR A 194 -5.79 11.10 12.89
C THR A 194 -6.95 10.23 12.38
N THR A 195 -7.90 10.79 11.63
CA THR A 195 -8.99 9.98 11.06
C THR A 195 -8.49 8.94 10.05
N LEU A 196 -7.48 9.29 9.25
CA LEU A 196 -6.84 8.33 8.35
C LEU A 196 -6.16 7.19 9.12
N SER A 197 -5.41 7.51 10.18
CA SER A 197 -4.79 6.48 11.03
C SER A 197 -5.82 5.62 11.74
N ASP A 198 -6.94 6.20 12.20
CA ASP A 198 -8.02 5.45 12.84
C ASP A 198 -8.67 4.46 11.86
N ILE A 199 -8.92 4.86 10.60
CA ILE A 199 -9.43 3.97 9.54
C ILE A 199 -8.46 2.82 9.25
N LEU A 200 -7.17 3.12 9.09
CA LEU A 200 -6.15 2.10 8.84
C LEU A 200 -6.02 1.13 10.03
N ALA A 201 -6.13 1.63 11.25
CA ALA A 201 -6.14 0.81 12.46
C ALA A 201 -7.40 -0.07 12.53
N GLU A 202 -8.57 0.45 12.19
CA GLU A 202 -9.81 -0.32 12.12
C GLU A 202 -9.75 -1.42 11.05
N PHE A 203 -9.22 -1.09 9.87
CA PHE A 203 -8.97 -2.06 8.80
C PHE A 203 -7.96 -3.14 9.24
N SER A 204 -6.99 -2.80 10.09
CA SER A 204 -6.02 -3.78 10.61
C SER A 204 -6.58 -4.70 11.68
N LYS A 205 -7.73 -4.38 12.31
CA LYS A 205 -8.33 -5.21 13.35
C LYS A 205 -8.94 -6.47 12.75
N LEU A 206 -8.57 -7.61 13.32
CA LEU A 206 -9.17 -8.89 13.00
C LEU A 206 -10.64 -8.92 13.37
N SER A 207 -11.49 -9.26 12.41
CA SER A 207 -12.86 -9.67 12.71
C SER A 207 -12.85 -11.13 13.15
N THR A 208 -12.60 -11.35 14.45
CA THR A 208 -12.56 -12.70 15.06
C THR A 208 -13.83 -13.50 14.74
N THR A 209 -14.99 -12.84 14.66
CA THR A 209 -16.26 -13.47 14.29
C THR A 209 -16.22 -14.07 12.89
N ARG A 210 -15.74 -13.32 11.87
CA ARG A 210 -15.64 -13.83 10.50
C ARG A 210 -14.64 -14.97 10.37
N VAL A 211 -13.50 -14.88 11.06
CA VAL A 211 -12.51 -15.96 11.09
C VAL A 211 -13.12 -17.23 11.68
N VAL A 212 -13.69 -17.16 12.88
CA VAL A 212 -14.33 -18.32 13.53
C VAL A 212 -15.44 -18.91 12.66
N VAL A 213 -16.31 -18.08 12.06
CA VAL A 213 -17.39 -18.53 11.17
C VAL A 213 -16.82 -19.22 9.92
N GLY A 214 -15.78 -18.66 9.29
CA GLY A 214 -15.17 -19.26 8.10
C GLY A 214 -14.52 -20.62 8.39
N TYR A 215 -13.82 -20.75 9.51
CA TYR A 215 -13.21 -22.02 9.93
C TYR A 215 -14.26 -23.05 10.35
N LEU A 216 -15.31 -22.64 11.06
CA LEU A 216 -16.43 -23.52 11.40
C LEU A 216 -17.16 -24.02 10.15
N LEU A 217 -17.39 -23.13 9.17
CA LEU A 217 -17.99 -23.49 7.89
C LEU A 217 -17.14 -24.51 7.14
N MET A 218 -15.82 -24.34 7.10
CA MET A 218 -14.91 -25.31 6.48
C MET A 218 -14.91 -26.66 7.21
N LEU A 219 -15.00 -26.67 8.54
CA LEU A 219 -15.09 -27.89 9.34
C LEU A 219 -16.40 -28.66 9.04
N VAL A 220 -17.54 -27.94 9.02
CA VAL A 220 -18.84 -28.53 8.65
C VAL A 220 -18.81 -29.05 7.22
N TYR A 221 -18.25 -28.28 6.29
CA TYR A 221 -18.09 -28.69 4.90
C TYR A 221 -17.29 -29.99 4.80
N ALA A 222 -16.11 -30.06 5.40
CA ALA A 222 -15.26 -31.26 5.39
C ALA A 222 -15.95 -32.47 6.04
N ALA A 223 -16.63 -32.27 7.17
CA ALA A 223 -17.35 -33.33 7.87
C ALA A 223 -18.49 -33.91 7.03
N VAL A 224 -19.26 -33.07 6.34
CA VAL A 224 -20.41 -33.48 5.52
C VAL A 224 -19.94 -34.09 4.20
N SER A 225 -18.93 -33.51 3.54
CA SER A 225 -18.46 -33.99 2.24
C SER A 225 -17.81 -35.38 2.29
N LEU A 226 -17.19 -35.73 3.42
CA LEU A 226 -16.54 -37.04 3.64
C LEU A 226 -17.44 -38.04 4.39
N MET A 227 -18.68 -37.65 4.70
CA MET A 227 -19.65 -38.53 5.32
C MET A 227 -20.28 -39.46 4.27
N ARG A 228 -20.24 -40.78 4.52
CA ARG A 228 -20.91 -41.77 3.67
C ARG A 228 -22.12 -42.34 4.41
N CYS A 229 -23.32 -42.01 3.95
CA CYS A 229 -24.57 -42.40 4.60
C CYS A 229 -24.93 -43.89 4.47
N ASP A 230 -24.33 -44.61 3.52
CA ASP A 230 -24.62 -46.03 3.31
C ASP A 230 -24.04 -46.92 4.42
N ASN A 231 -22.83 -46.61 4.91
CA ASN A 231 -22.11 -47.38 5.92
C ASN A 231 -21.36 -46.46 6.90
N PHE A 232 -21.87 -46.32 8.13
CA PHE A 232 -21.29 -45.45 9.16
C PHE A 232 -19.88 -45.88 9.63
N VAL A 233 -19.49 -47.14 9.42
CA VAL A 233 -18.13 -47.64 9.72
C VAL A 233 -17.12 -47.15 8.68
N GLN A 234 -17.52 -47.03 7.41
CA GLN A 234 -16.67 -46.57 6.30
C GLN A 234 -16.68 -45.04 6.11
N SER A 235 -17.45 -44.31 6.91
CA SER A 235 -17.46 -42.85 6.91
C SER A 235 -16.08 -42.26 7.28
N GLN A 236 -15.72 -41.12 6.68
CA GLN A 236 -14.45 -40.40 6.84
C GLN A 236 -14.65 -39.00 7.45
N SER A 237 -15.75 -38.78 8.15
CA SER A 237 -16.12 -37.48 8.69
C SER A 237 -15.12 -37.01 9.76
N ILE A 238 -14.71 -37.88 10.69
CA ILE A 238 -13.69 -37.54 11.69
C ILE A 238 -12.34 -37.27 11.06
N LEU A 239 -11.98 -38.00 10.00
CA LEU A 239 -10.74 -37.78 9.27
C LEU A 239 -10.72 -36.37 8.66
N GLY A 240 -11.84 -35.92 8.07
CA GLY A 240 -12.01 -34.56 7.56
C GLY A 240 -11.88 -33.49 8.66
N VAL A 241 -12.54 -33.69 9.79
CA VAL A 241 -12.45 -32.76 10.94
C VAL A 241 -11.02 -32.67 11.48
N ALA A 242 -10.37 -33.82 11.67
CA ALA A 242 -8.99 -33.88 12.16
C ALA A 242 -8.01 -33.25 11.15
N GLY A 243 -8.24 -33.43 9.85
CA GLY A 243 -7.45 -32.80 8.79
C GLY A 243 -7.58 -31.28 8.78
N VAL A 244 -8.81 -30.73 8.87
CA VAL A 244 -9.02 -29.28 8.99
C VAL A 244 -8.34 -28.73 10.24
N ILE A 245 -8.48 -29.39 11.40
CA ILE A 245 -7.78 -28.99 12.63
C ILE A 245 -6.26 -29.00 12.43
N LEU A 246 -5.71 -30.02 11.77
CA LEU A 246 -4.28 -30.07 11.46
C LEU A 246 -3.83 -28.90 10.57
N VAL A 247 -4.60 -28.55 9.52
CA VAL A 247 -4.34 -27.36 8.70
C VAL A 247 -4.36 -26.10 9.56
N THR A 248 -5.33 -25.96 10.48
CA THR A 248 -5.39 -24.79 11.37
C THR A 248 -4.15 -24.66 12.26
N LEU A 249 -3.67 -25.80 12.81
CA LEU A 249 -2.47 -25.85 13.63
C LEU A 249 -1.22 -25.50 12.81
N ALA A 250 -1.13 -25.97 11.56
CA ALA A 250 -0.06 -25.62 10.64
C ALA A 250 -0.04 -24.12 10.31
N VAL A 251 -1.21 -23.51 10.08
CA VAL A 251 -1.33 -22.06 9.87
C VAL A 251 -0.90 -21.27 11.11
N MET A 252 -1.33 -21.68 12.32
CA MET A 252 -0.89 -21.06 13.56
C MET A 252 0.62 -21.20 13.79
N ALA A 253 1.19 -22.37 13.50
CA ALA A 253 2.63 -22.60 13.59
C ALA A 253 3.42 -21.75 12.59
N GLY A 254 2.96 -21.66 11.34
CA GLY A 254 3.60 -20.85 10.30
C GLY A 254 3.54 -19.35 10.60
N LEU A 255 2.40 -18.82 11.05
CA LEU A 255 2.28 -17.42 11.48
C LEU A 255 3.12 -17.15 12.74
N GLY A 256 3.16 -18.08 13.70
CA GLY A 256 4.02 -17.99 14.88
C GLY A 256 5.51 -17.95 14.51
N PHE A 257 5.93 -18.74 13.52
CA PHE A 257 7.29 -18.71 12.99
C PHE A 257 7.60 -17.39 12.26
N CYS A 258 6.65 -16.83 11.51
CA CYS A 258 6.80 -15.52 10.89
C CYS A 258 6.97 -14.41 11.94
N ALA A 259 6.24 -14.48 13.05
CA ALA A 259 6.41 -13.57 14.18
C ALA A 259 7.79 -13.73 14.84
N PHE A 260 8.29 -14.96 14.94
CA PHE A 260 9.63 -15.25 15.46
C PHE A 260 10.76 -14.64 14.60
N ILE A 261 10.61 -14.63 13.26
CA ILE A 261 11.54 -13.97 12.33
C ILE A 261 11.36 -12.43 12.32
N GLN A 262 10.41 -11.88 13.09
CA GLN A 262 10.08 -10.45 13.10
C GLN A 262 9.60 -9.93 11.74
N LEU A 263 8.89 -10.77 10.97
CA LEU A 263 8.18 -10.30 9.79
C LEU A 263 6.97 -9.45 10.24
N GLY A 264 6.95 -8.17 9.85
CA GLY A 264 5.87 -7.25 10.21
C GLY A 264 4.49 -7.75 9.77
N PHE A 265 3.52 -7.71 10.68
CA PHE A 265 2.12 -7.99 10.37
C PHE A 265 1.43 -6.73 9.84
N ASN A 266 0.73 -6.89 8.72
CA ASN A 266 0.02 -5.82 8.04
C ASN A 266 -1.48 -6.13 7.99
N ALA A 267 -2.31 -5.13 7.68
CA ALA A 267 -3.76 -5.34 7.58
C ALA A 267 -4.13 -6.46 6.58
N SER A 268 -3.45 -6.53 5.43
CA SER A 268 -3.66 -7.57 4.42
C SER A 268 -3.29 -8.97 4.91
N THR A 269 -2.21 -9.09 5.70
CA THR A 269 -1.76 -10.38 6.22
C THR A 269 -2.78 -10.94 7.18
N THR A 270 -3.23 -10.11 8.11
CA THR A 270 -4.12 -10.55 9.17
C THR A 270 -5.52 -10.86 8.63
N GLN A 271 -5.99 -10.14 7.62
CA GLN A 271 -7.32 -10.36 7.03
C GLN A 271 -7.39 -11.51 6.02
N LEU A 272 -6.39 -11.71 5.16
CA LEU A 272 -6.50 -12.62 4.01
C LEU A 272 -5.77 -13.96 4.22
N VAL A 273 -4.59 -13.93 4.86
CA VAL A 273 -3.69 -15.08 4.92
C VAL A 273 -4.32 -16.31 5.60
N PRO A 274 -5.06 -16.19 6.74
CA PRO A 274 -5.67 -17.36 7.37
C PRO A 274 -6.65 -18.09 6.45
N PHE A 275 -7.48 -17.36 5.70
CA PHE A 275 -8.46 -17.95 4.78
C PHE A 275 -7.79 -18.55 3.54
N LEU A 276 -6.80 -17.85 2.98
CA LEU A 276 -6.04 -18.33 1.83
C LEU A 276 -5.27 -19.61 2.17
N ALA A 277 -4.57 -19.63 3.29
CA ALA A 277 -3.79 -20.79 3.73
C ALA A 277 -4.69 -21.98 4.13
N LEU A 278 -5.88 -21.72 4.69
CA LEU A 278 -6.87 -22.76 4.95
C LEU A 278 -7.36 -23.41 3.66
N GLY A 279 -7.71 -22.61 2.65
CA GLY A 279 -8.16 -23.11 1.34
C GLY A 279 -7.11 -24.01 0.69
N LEU A 280 -5.87 -23.52 0.59
CA LEU A 280 -4.75 -24.28 0.01
C LEU A 280 -4.40 -25.55 0.80
N GLY A 281 -4.51 -25.53 2.13
CA GLY A 281 -4.20 -26.69 2.97
C GLY A 281 -5.26 -27.80 2.91
N VAL A 282 -6.53 -27.41 2.83
CA VAL A 282 -7.66 -28.35 2.84
C VAL A 282 -7.80 -29.09 1.51
N ASP A 283 -7.41 -28.50 0.38
CA ASP A 283 -7.40 -29.21 -0.91
C ASP A 283 -6.51 -30.47 -0.87
N HIS A 284 -5.27 -30.33 -0.39
CA HIS A 284 -4.35 -31.47 -0.21
C HIS A 284 -4.95 -32.57 0.69
N MET A 285 -5.65 -32.17 1.76
CA MET A 285 -6.34 -33.11 2.65
C MET A 285 -7.41 -33.90 1.89
N PHE A 286 -8.23 -33.23 1.07
CA PHE A 286 -9.27 -33.89 0.27
C PHE A 286 -8.71 -34.83 -0.77
N LEU A 287 -7.62 -34.45 -1.45
CA LEU A 287 -6.97 -35.31 -2.44
C LEU A 287 -6.47 -36.63 -1.82
N ILE A 288 -5.81 -36.55 -0.66
CA ILE A 288 -5.36 -37.74 0.07
C ILE A 288 -6.57 -38.55 0.59
N ALA A 289 -7.59 -37.90 1.15
CA ALA A 289 -8.77 -38.57 1.67
C ALA A 289 -9.56 -39.33 0.58
N HIS A 290 -9.70 -38.74 -0.60
CA HIS A 290 -10.37 -39.39 -1.74
C HIS A 290 -9.59 -40.62 -2.22
N THR A 291 -8.28 -40.51 -2.40
CA THR A 291 -7.45 -41.66 -2.82
C THR A 291 -7.38 -42.74 -1.74
N TYR A 292 -7.45 -42.36 -0.47
CA TYR A 292 -7.65 -43.30 0.64
C TYR A 292 -9.00 -44.04 0.52
N ALA A 293 -10.10 -43.33 0.23
CA ALA A 293 -11.41 -43.94 0.04
C ALA A 293 -11.45 -44.90 -1.16
N GLU A 294 -10.77 -44.55 -2.26
CA GLU A 294 -10.65 -45.38 -3.46
C GLU A 294 -9.86 -46.67 -3.18
N ASN A 295 -8.71 -46.54 -2.50
CA ASN A 295 -7.86 -47.69 -2.16
C ASN A 295 -8.49 -48.61 -1.12
N ALA A 296 -9.36 -48.11 -0.23
CA ALA A 296 -10.07 -48.95 0.74
C ALA A 296 -11.02 -49.97 0.08
N ASN A 297 -11.46 -49.74 -1.17
CA ASN A 297 -12.24 -50.71 -1.93
C ASN A 297 -11.37 -51.72 -2.70
N ASN A 298 -10.08 -51.45 -2.87
CA ASN A 298 -9.13 -52.35 -3.53
C ASN A 298 -8.46 -53.20 -2.45
N ASN A 299 -8.45 -54.53 -2.60
CA ASN A 299 -7.92 -55.49 -1.61
C ASN A 299 -6.38 -55.43 -1.44
N VAL A 300 -5.82 -54.26 -1.11
CA VAL A 300 -4.39 -54.05 -0.83
C VAL A 300 -4.12 -54.35 0.65
N PRO A 301 -3.04 -55.07 1.00
CA PRO A 301 -2.66 -55.35 2.38
C PRO A 301 -2.51 -54.08 3.22
N HIS A 302 -3.08 -54.07 4.43
CA HIS A 302 -3.17 -52.89 5.30
C HIS A 302 -1.82 -52.24 5.66
N MET A 303 -0.73 -53.02 5.76
CA MET A 303 0.61 -52.48 6.05
C MET A 303 1.18 -51.60 4.93
N ASP A 304 0.77 -51.83 3.68
CA ASP A 304 1.31 -51.12 2.51
C ASP A 304 0.35 -50.03 1.96
N GLN A 305 -0.89 -49.96 2.47
CA GLN A 305 -1.91 -49.02 1.99
C GLN A 305 -1.47 -47.56 2.07
N ILE A 306 -0.82 -47.14 3.17
CA ILE A 306 -0.35 -45.76 3.34
C ILE A 306 0.78 -45.43 2.37
N GLY A 307 1.69 -46.38 2.18
CA GLY A 307 2.79 -46.25 1.22
C GLY A 307 2.26 -46.06 -0.20
N GLU A 308 1.23 -46.81 -0.60
CA GLU A 308 0.62 -46.69 -1.92
C GLU A 308 -0.15 -45.37 -2.09
N ILE A 309 -0.86 -44.90 -1.07
CA ILE A 309 -1.55 -43.60 -1.09
C ILE A 309 -0.53 -42.47 -1.27
N LEU A 310 0.55 -42.48 -0.47
CA LEU A 310 1.58 -41.45 -0.53
C LEU A 310 2.38 -41.51 -1.83
N LYS A 311 2.62 -42.71 -2.37
CA LYS A 311 3.25 -42.89 -3.68
C LYS A 311 2.39 -42.32 -4.81
N ARG A 312 1.07 -42.50 -4.76
CA ARG A 312 0.14 -42.02 -5.80
C ARG A 312 -0.14 -40.53 -5.72
N THR A 313 -0.30 -39.97 -4.52
CA THR A 313 -0.70 -38.54 -4.32
C THR A 313 0.39 -37.63 -3.80
N GLY A 314 1.38 -38.15 -3.06
CA GLY A 314 2.40 -37.35 -2.40
C GLY A 314 3.27 -36.55 -3.36
N ILE A 315 3.61 -37.12 -4.53
CA ILE A 315 4.33 -36.40 -5.59
C ILE A 315 3.52 -35.20 -6.10
N SER A 316 2.21 -35.36 -6.28
CA SER A 316 1.36 -34.30 -6.79
C SER A 316 1.28 -33.14 -5.78
N ILE A 317 1.10 -33.46 -4.49
CA ILE A 317 1.02 -32.47 -3.40
C ILE A 317 2.33 -31.71 -3.21
N LEU A 318 3.45 -32.42 -3.29
CA LEU A 318 4.77 -31.80 -3.23
C LEU A 318 4.96 -30.84 -4.40
N LEU A 319 4.59 -31.26 -5.62
CA LEU A 319 4.75 -30.45 -6.82
C LEU A 319 3.86 -29.20 -6.81
N THR A 320 2.58 -29.32 -6.42
CA THR A 320 1.67 -28.16 -6.27
C THR A 320 2.14 -27.22 -5.18
N SER A 321 2.54 -27.73 -4.02
CA SER A 321 3.03 -26.91 -2.89
C SER A 321 4.32 -26.17 -3.23
N VAL A 322 5.27 -26.81 -3.92
CA VAL A 322 6.51 -26.19 -4.37
C VAL A 322 6.24 -25.08 -5.39
N CYS A 323 5.36 -25.31 -6.36
CA CYS A 323 4.95 -24.29 -7.33
C CYS A 323 4.25 -23.10 -6.66
N ASN A 324 3.33 -23.37 -5.72
CA ASN A 324 2.66 -22.34 -4.92
C ASN A 324 3.66 -21.52 -4.09
N SER A 325 4.61 -22.19 -3.43
CA SER A 325 5.67 -21.51 -2.66
C SER A 325 6.53 -20.60 -3.55
N PHE A 326 6.97 -21.09 -4.72
CA PHE A 326 7.70 -20.27 -5.69
C PHE A 326 6.88 -19.10 -6.24
N ALA A 327 5.56 -19.27 -6.43
CA ALA A 327 4.67 -18.18 -6.84
C ALA A 327 4.65 -17.06 -5.79
N PHE A 328 4.52 -17.40 -4.50
CA PHE A 328 4.59 -16.43 -3.42
C PHE A 328 5.99 -15.79 -3.25
N PHE A 329 7.08 -16.56 -3.44
CA PHE A 329 8.43 -15.99 -3.44
C PHE A 329 8.66 -15.02 -4.60
N THR A 330 8.19 -15.36 -5.80
CA THR A 330 8.29 -14.48 -6.98
C THR A 330 7.46 -13.22 -6.80
N ALA A 331 6.27 -13.31 -6.18
CA ALA A 331 5.47 -12.15 -5.81
C ALA A 331 6.18 -11.19 -4.84
N ALA A 332 7.17 -11.67 -4.06
CA ALA A 332 7.97 -10.83 -3.16
C ALA A 332 8.92 -9.86 -3.91
N MET A 333 9.13 -10.05 -5.22
CA MET A 333 9.92 -9.13 -6.06
C MET A 333 9.28 -7.75 -6.20
N ILE A 334 7.96 -7.63 -6.01
CA ILE A 334 7.26 -6.35 -6.06
C ILE A 334 7.83 -5.44 -4.95
N PRO A 335 8.24 -4.19 -5.27
CA PRO A 335 9.01 -3.33 -4.35
C PRO A 335 8.21 -2.72 -3.19
N ILE A 336 7.00 -3.22 -2.91
CA ILE A 336 6.10 -2.66 -1.89
C ILE A 336 6.24 -3.48 -0.60
N PRO A 337 6.80 -2.91 0.48
CA PRO A 337 7.15 -3.66 1.69
C PRO A 337 5.97 -4.43 2.30
N ALA A 338 4.78 -3.83 2.29
CA ALA A 338 3.59 -4.45 2.87
C ALA A 338 3.19 -5.75 2.16
N LEU A 339 3.33 -5.78 0.83
CA LEU A 339 3.00 -6.94 0.00
C LEU A 339 4.11 -7.97 -0.03
N ARG A 340 5.37 -7.53 0.06
CA ARG A 340 6.52 -8.41 0.24
C ARG A 340 6.42 -9.21 1.54
N ALA A 341 6.03 -8.57 2.64
CA ALA A 341 5.79 -9.28 3.90
C ALA A 341 4.63 -10.29 3.77
N PHE A 342 3.52 -9.90 3.13
CA PHE A 342 2.40 -10.80 2.85
C PHE A 342 2.80 -12.03 2.04
N SER A 343 3.55 -11.84 0.95
CA SER A 343 3.94 -12.94 0.08
C SER A 343 4.96 -13.86 0.75
N LEU A 344 5.91 -13.33 1.52
CA LEU A 344 6.85 -14.15 2.30
C LEU A 344 6.15 -14.97 3.39
N GLN A 345 5.21 -14.38 4.11
CA GLN A 345 4.42 -15.11 5.12
C GLN A 345 3.61 -16.24 4.48
N ALA A 346 2.94 -15.97 3.36
CA ALA A 346 2.18 -16.98 2.63
C ALA A 346 3.07 -18.11 2.09
N ALA A 347 4.26 -17.80 1.56
CA ALA A 347 5.23 -18.81 1.11
C ALA A 347 5.65 -19.77 2.25
N ILE A 348 5.96 -19.21 3.42
CA ILE A 348 6.31 -19.99 4.63
C ILE A 348 5.13 -20.86 5.05
N LEU A 349 3.91 -20.32 5.06
CA LEU A 349 2.70 -21.04 5.42
C LEU A 349 2.43 -22.23 4.50
N VAL A 350 2.60 -22.06 3.18
CA VAL A 350 2.47 -23.16 2.22
C VAL A 350 3.47 -24.27 2.53
N ILE A 351 4.71 -23.94 2.90
CA ILE A 351 5.74 -24.94 3.28
C ILE A 351 5.33 -25.69 4.55
N PHE A 352 4.85 -24.99 5.58
CA PHE A 352 4.36 -25.63 6.82
C PHE A 352 3.14 -26.52 6.56
N ASN A 353 2.20 -26.05 5.73
CA ASN A 353 1.05 -26.84 5.31
C ASN A 353 1.48 -28.11 4.55
N MET A 354 2.40 -27.99 3.59
CA MET A 354 2.97 -29.12 2.86
C MET A 354 3.61 -30.15 3.81
N ALA A 355 4.44 -29.70 4.74
CA ALA A 355 5.07 -30.58 5.72
C ALA A 355 4.03 -31.28 6.61
N SER A 356 3.00 -30.57 7.07
CA SER A 356 1.92 -31.16 7.88
C SER A 356 1.10 -32.21 7.12
N MET A 357 0.79 -31.96 5.84
CA MET A 357 0.00 -32.87 5.00
C MET A 357 0.79 -34.10 4.55
N LEU A 358 2.10 -33.99 4.32
CA LEU A 358 2.93 -35.13 3.92
C LEU A 358 3.41 -35.97 5.12
N LEU A 359 3.57 -35.39 6.30
CA LEU A 359 4.12 -36.10 7.47
C LEU A 359 3.05 -36.47 8.51
N ALA A 360 2.24 -35.52 8.95
CA ALA A 360 1.30 -35.72 10.05
C ALA A 360 -0.05 -36.29 9.61
N PHE A 361 -0.58 -35.87 8.46
CA PHE A 361 -1.88 -36.35 7.99
C PHE A 361 -1.91 -37.87 7.70
N PRO A 362 -0.88 -38.50 7.11
CA PRO A 362 -0.83 -39.96 6.95
C PRO A 362 -0.85 -40.71 8.29
N ALA A 363 -0.30 -40.13 9.37
CA ALA A 363 -0.40 -40.72 10.70
C ALA A 363 -1.85 -40.71 11.21
N ILE A 364 -2.62 -39.66 10.92
CA ILE A 364 -4.06 -39.60 11.24
C ILE A 364 -4.84 -40.65 10.45
N ILE A 365 -4.52 -40.84 9.15
CA ILE A 365 -5.11 -41.91 8.32
C ILE A 365 -4.80 -43.28 8.90
N THR A 366 -3.60 -43.50 9.44
CA THR A 366 -3.22 -44.75 10.10
C THR A 366 -4.10 -45.04 11.32
N LEU A 367 -4.44 -44.01 12.09
CA LEU A 367 -5.36 -44.15 13.22
C LEU A 367 -6.78 -44.45 12.75
N ASP A 368 -7.23 -43.83 11.65
CA ASP A 368 -8.55 -44.13 11.05
C ASP A 368 -8.61 -45.57 10.51
N LEU A 369 -7.53 -46.05 9.90
CA LEU A 369 -7.41 -47.45 9.46
C LEU A 369 -7.59 -48.43 10.62
N ARG A 370 -6.89 -48.21 11.74
CA ARG A 370 -7.04 -49.05 12.95
C ARG A 370 -8.47 -48.98 13.52
N ARG A 371 -9.14 -47.83 13.44
CA ARG A 371 -10.55 -47.68 13.85
C ARG A 371 -11.47 -48.54 12.98
N ARG A 372 -11.27 -48.52 11.66
CA ARG A 372 -12.06 -49.32 10.69
C ARG A 372 -11.81 -50.82 10.86
N GLU A 373 -10.57 -51.23 11.11
CA GLU A 373 -10.24 -52.62 11.46
C GLU A 373 -11.02 -53.09 12.70
N ALA A 374 -11.13 -52.22 13.71
CA ALA A 374 -11.92 -52.50 14.91
C ALA A 374 -13.44 -52.40 14.72
N GLN A 375 -13.93 -52.14 13.48
CA GLN A 375 -15.35 -52.02 13.12
C GLN A 375 -16.14 -51.04 14.02
N ARG A 376 -15.53 -49.89 14.32
CA ARG A 376 -16.13 -48.84 15.17
C ARG A 376 -16.74 -47.72 14.33
N TYR A 377 -17.86 -47.17 14.81
CA TYR A 377 -18.48 -46.01 14.17
C TYR A 377 -17.59 -44.76 14.20
N ASP A 378 -17.85 -43.86 13.26
CA ASP A 378 -17.12 -42.60 13.05
C ASP A 378 -17.35 -41.64 14.23
N PHE A 379 -18.54 -41.06 14.38
CA PHE A 379 -18.85 -40.01 15.38
C PHE A 379 -18.72 -40.40 16.86
N LEU A 380 -18.75 -41.70 17.18
CA LEU A 380 -18.72 -42.25 18.54
C LEU A 380 -17.84 -43.51 18.56
N CYS A 381 -16.52 -43.33 18.63
CA CYS A 381 -15.49 -44.39 18.53
C CYS A 381 -15.56 -45.50 19.63
N CYS A 382 -16.59 -45.49 20.47
CA CYS A 382 -16.85 -46.47 21.53
C CYS A 382 -17.88 -47.53 21.14
N ILE A 383 -18.62 -47.36 20.03
CA ILE A 383 -19.68 -48.29 19.60
C ILE A 383 -19.17 -49.14 18.43
N ILE A 384 -19.21 -50.46 18.58
CA ILE A 384 -18.80 -51.47 17.59
C ILE A 384 -20.03 -51.87 16.76
N SER A 385 -19.90 -52.03 15.43
CA SER A 385 -20.98 -52.51 14.58
C SER A 385 -21.27 -53.99 14.86
N SER A 386 -22.48 -54.30 15.31
CA SER A 386 -22.96 -55.66 15.57
C SER A 386 -23.42 -56.32 14.26
N GLU A 387 -22.48 -56.78 13.44
CA GLU A 387 -22.81 -57.62 12.27
C GLU A 387 -21.81 -58.78 12.13
N THR A 388 -21.76 -59.66 13.14
CA THR A 388 -21.29 -61.05 13.00
C THR A 388 -21.75 -61.88 14.21
N GLN A 389 -22.99 -62.38 14.18
CA GLN A 389 -23.38 -63.55 14.95
C GLN A 389 -23.87 -64.62 13.98
N GLY A 390 -23.01 -65.58 13.69
CA GLY A 390 -23.33 -66.72 12.84
C GLY A 390 -22.18 -67.72 12.73
N MET A 391 -21.69 -68.26 13.86
CA MET A 391 -21.25 -69.67 13.98
C MET A 391 -20.92 -70.00 15.46
N HIS A 392 -21.31 -71.19 15.88
CA HIS A 392 -21.33 -71.75 17.25
C HIS A 392 -20.05 -71.64 18.13
N PRO A 393 -20.17 -71.71 19.47
CA PRO A 393 -19.04 -71.75 20.39
C PRO A 393 -18.45 -73.17 20.50
N PRO A 394 -17.12 -73.36 20.66
CA PRO A 394 -16.59 -74.65 21.04
C PRO A 394 -16.62 -74.84 22.55
N THR A 395 -17.13 -76.01 22.92
CA THR A 395 -17.21 -76.57 24.26
C THR A 395 -15.83 -76.84 24.85
N ARG A 396 -15.72 -76.63 26.16
CA ARG A 396 -14.53 -76.81 27.01
C ARG A 396 -14.34 -78.30 27.34
N SER A 397 -13.15 -78.88 27.12
CA SER A 397 -12.74 -80.12 27.81
C SER A 397 -11.24 -80.11 28.15
N ASN A 398 -10.94 -80.39 29.42
CA ASN A 398 -9.61 -80.45 30.03
C ASN A 398 -8.83 -81.73 29.67
N SER A 399 -7.51 -81.63 29.48
CA SER A 399 -6.52 -82.58 30.06
C SER A 399 -5.04 -82.16 29.90
N LYS A 400 -4.41 -81.86 31.04
CA LYS A 400 -3.05 -82.18 31.56
C LYS A 400 -1.82 -82.43 30.63
N ILE A 401 -0.77 -81.65 30.93
CA ILE A 401 0.67 -81.98 31.21
C ILE A 401 1.63 -82.31 30.03
N SER A 402 2.73 -81.54 29.99
CA SER A 402 3.92 -81.40 29.11
C SER A 402 4.97 -82.55 29.18
N PRO A 403 6.18 -82.51 28.54
CA PRO A 403 6.80 -81.57 27.56
C PRO A 403 7.65 -82.22 26.41
N GLN A 404 8.36 -81.37 25.64
CA GLN A 404 9.45 -81.59 24.66
C GLN A 404 8.99 -81.84 23.19
N THR A 405 9.44 -81.11 22.17
CA THR A 405 10.84 -80.80 21.80
C THR A 405 10.91 -79.56 20.89
N GLU A 406 11.87 -78.66 21.12
CA GLU A 406 12.31 -77.57 20.23
C GLU A 406 12.96 -78.18 18.95
N ILE A 407 13.17 -77.55 17.78
CA ILE A 407 13.94 -76.34 17.34
C ILE A 407 13.79 -76.31 15.77
N PRO A 408 14.22 -75.32 14.93
CA PRO A 408 14.23 -73.84 14.94
C PRO A 408 13.55 -73.16 13.71
N LYS A 409 13.44 -71.82 13.82
CA LYS A 409 13.32 -70.80 12.76
C LYS A 409 14.45 -70.86 11.71
N ARG A 410 14.15 -70.52 10.44
CA ARG A 410 15.15 -70.11 9.44
C ARG A 410 14.95 -68.65 9.02
N GLN A 411 15.94 -67.82 9.33
CA GLN A 411 16.20 -66.50 8.74
C GLN A 411 16.95 -66.70 7.41
N THR A 412 16.63 -65.91 6.39
CA THR A 412 17.38 -65.88 5.13
C THR A 412 18.25 -64.64 5.11
N VAL A 413 19.57 -64.85 5.10
CA VAL A 413 20.61 -63.83 4.98
C VAL A 413 20.99 -63.70 3.50
N THR A 414 21.00 -62.47 2.98
CA THR A 414 21.54 -62.10 1.66
C THR A 414 23.06 -62.16 1.65
N LYS A 415 23.66 -62.75 0.60
CA LYS A 415 25.09 -62.67 0.29
C LYS A 415 25.28 -62.28 -1.18
N ALA A 416 26.24 -61.40 -1.44
CA ALA A 416 26.60 -60.88 -2.75
C ALA A 416 27.41 -61.89 -3.60
N LEU A 417 27.31 -61.78 -4.93
CA LEU A 417 28.11 -62.48 -5.95
C LEU A 417 29.46 -61.75 -6.17
N PRO A 418 30.56 -62.40 -6.63
CA PRO A 418 30.80 -62.71 -8.06
C PRO A 418 31.74 -63.94 -8.27
N PRO A 419 32.36 -64.20 -9.46
CA PRO A 419 31.92 -64.10 -10.87
C PRO A 419 31.89 -65.50 -11.54
N ASP A 420 31.59 -65.55 -12.84
CA ASP A 420 31.58 -66.69 -13.76
C ASP A 420 30.36 -67.64 -13.77
N GLY A 421 29.61 -67.53 -14.87
CA GLY A 421 29.26 -68.72 -15.66
C GLY A 421 27.96 -69.46 -15.34
N GLN A 422 26.86 -68.94 -15.89
CA GLN A 422 25.74 -69.66 -16.52
C GLN A 422 24.80 -70.60 -15.71
N GLN A 423 23.52 -70.19 -15.73
CA GLN A 423 22.26 -70.94 -15.74
C GLN A 423 21.88 -71.86 -14.55
N ALA A 424 20.78 -71.52 -13.90
CA ALA A 424 19.94 -72.48 -13.18
C ALA A 424 18.46 -72.21 -13.47
N VAL A 425 17.83 -73.17 -14.15
CA VAL A 425 16.40 -73.27 -14.45
C VAL A 425 15.67 -73.72 -13.17
N THR A 426 14.54 -73.08 -12.82
CA THR A 426 13.64 -73.59 -11.79
C THR A 426 12.30 -73.96 -12.42
N ILE A 427 12.00 -75.25 -12.35
CA ILE A 427 10.81 -75.93 -12.88
C ILE A 427 9.63 -75.68 -11.94
N LEU A 428 8.49 -75.24 -12.48
CA LEU A 428 7.20 -75.18 -11.78
C LEU A 428 6.49 -76.54 -11.89
N VAL A 429 6.17 -77.14 -10.74
CA VAL A 429 5.36 -78.36 -10.63
C VAL A 429 3.89 -77.97 -10.69
N LYS A 430 3.12 -78.64 -11.56
CA LYS A 430 1.66 -78.52 -11.73
C LYS A 430 1.00 -79.72 -11.04
N GLU A 431 -0.03 -79.47 -10.24
CA GLU A 431 -0.93 -80.52 -9.73
C GLU A 431 -2.18 -80.62 -10.61
N ASP A 432 -2.45 -81.82 -11.11
CA ASP A 432 -3.65 -82.20 -11.86
C ASP A 432 -4.77 -82.64 -10.91
N CYS A 433 -6.04 -82.47 -11.33
CA CYS A 433 -7.07 -83.45 -11.03
C CYS A 433 -8.37 -83.34 -11.86
N TRP A 434 -8.61 -84.44 -12.57
CA TRP A 434 -9.86 -85.09 -13.03
C TRP A 434 -10.71 -84.50 -14.17
N THR A 435 -10.80 -85.36 -15.20
CA THR A 435 -11.57 -85.30 -16.45
C THR A 435 -12.93 -85.98 -16.35
N SER A 436 -13.89 -85.59 -17.20
CA SER A 436 -14.89 -86.50 -17.79
C SER A 436 -15.42 -85.96 -19.15
N ASP A 437 -15.05 -86.67 -20.21
CA ASP A 437 -15.71 -86.97 -21.50
C ASP A 437 -16.54 -85.94 -22.29
N ALA A 438 -16.11 -85.64 -23.53
CA ALA A 438 -16.72 -86.16 -24.78
C ALA A 438 -16.11 -85.52 -26.06
N THR A 439 -15.44 -86.39 -26.83
CA THR A 439 -15.22 -86.44 -28.30
C THR A 439 -15.77 -85.33 -29.23
N SER A 440 -14.89 -84.72 -30.06
CA SER A 440 -14.72 -85.08 -31.50
C SER A 440 -13.74 -84.16 -32.28
N LEU A 441 -13.03 -84.82 -33.21
CA LEU A 441 -12.11 -84.44 -34.30
C LEU A 441 -12.39 -83.09 -35.04
N ASN A 442 -11.46 -82.35 -35.68
CA ASN A 442 -10.41 -82.77 -36.63
C ASN A 442 -9.47 -81.59 -37.04
N THR A 443 -8.15 -81.87 -37.08
CA THR A 443 -7.11 -81.57 -38.12
C THR A 443 -7.00 -80.23 -38.88
N THR A 444 -5.88 -79.47 -38.76
CA THR A 444 -4.68 -79.41 -39.66
C THR A 444 -3.84 -78.10 -39.54
N SER A 445 -2.51 -78.25 -39.65
CA SER A 445 -1.35 -77.31 -39.51
C SER A 445 -0.99 -76.56 -40.83
N PRO A 446 0.11 -75.74 -41.02
CA PRO A 446 1.30 -75.46 -40.18
C PRO A 446 1.82 -73.98 -40.10
N ASP A 447 2.76 -73.75 -39.16
CA ASP A 447 3.67 -72.59 -38.95
C ASP A 447 4.73 -72.41 -40.08
N PRO A 448 5.41 -71.23 -40.28
CA PRO A 448 6.56 -70.82 -39.43
C PRO A 448 6.97 -69.31 -39.31
N LEU A 449 7.85 -69.06 -38.30
CA LEU A 449 8.84 -67.97 -38.06
C LEU A 449 8.50 -66.73 -37.19
N SER A 450 9.16 -66.68 -36.02
CA SER A 450 9.34 -65.60 -35.00
C SER A 450 10.58 -64.69 -35.30
N PRO A 451 10.99 -63.64 -34.52
CA PRO A 451 10.63 -63.20 -33.14
C PRO A 451 10.59 -61.63 -32.96
N PRO A 452 10.88 -61.02 -31.78
CA PRO A 452 10.00 -60.80 -30.63
C PRO A 452 9.76 -59.30 -30.33
N SER A 453 8.62 -58.91 -29.74
CA SER A 453 8.58 -57.73 -28.88
C SER A 453 7.37 -57.75 -27.93
N SER A 454 7.67 -57.26 -26.73
CA SER A 454 6.88 -57.09 -25.53
C SER A 454 5.63 -56.22 -25.68
N SER A 455 4.68 -56.45 -24.76
CA SER A 455 3.52 -55.64 -24.37
C SER A 455 2.15 -56.19 -24.83
N SER A 456 1.43 -56.78 -23.88
CA SER A 456 -0.02 -56.87 -23.96
C SER A 456 -0.59 -56.84 -22.54
N THR A 457 -1.03 -55.66 -22.12
CA THR A 457 -2.02 -55.46 -21.05
C THR A 457 -3.40 -55.40 -21.70
N ARG A 458 -3.75 -56.43 -22.48
CA ARG A 458 -5.04 -56.50 -23.17
C ARG A 458 -5.75 -57.81 -22.84
N GLN A 459 -6.17 -57.93 -21.59
CA GLN A 459 -7.16 -58.91 -21.16
C GLN A 459 -7.77 -58.44 -19.83
N LEU A 460 -8.75 -57.56 -19.90
CA LEU A 460 -9.63 -57.24 -18.77
C LEU A 460 -10.96 -56.67 -19.26
N LEU A 461 -11.60 -57.41 -20.15
CA LEU A 461 -13.02 -57.27 -20.48
C LEU A 461 -13.53 -58.70 -20.75
N THR A 462 -14.73 -58.99 -20.24
CA THR A 462 -15.42 -60.30 -20.10
C THR A 462 -14.98 -61.06 -18.84
N SER A 463 -15.82 -61.44 -17.88
CA SER A 463 -17.27 -61.62 -17.83
C SER A 463 -17.66 -61.86 -16.37
N ASP A 464 -18.63 -61.12 -15.83
CA ASP A 464 -19.40 -61.54 -14.66
C ASP A 464 -20.88 -61.51 -15.04
N GLU A 465 -21.37 -62.64 -15.52
CA GLU A 465 -22.79 -62.99 -15.43
C GLU A 465 -22.98 -63.74 -14.10
N GLU A 466 -23.60 -63.08 -13.12
CA GLU A 466 -24.28 -63.78 -12.03
C GLU A 466 -25.75 -63.38 -11.97
N SER A 467 -26.56 -64.42 -11.99
CA SER A 467 -28.01 -64.48 -11.94
C SER A 467 -28.59 -64.20 -10.55
N GLY A 468 -29.70 -63.44 -10.50
CA GLY A 468 -30.84 -63.73 -9.63
C GLY A 468 -31.00 -62.96 -8.30
N CYS A 469 -31.90 -61.96 -8.33
CA CYS A 469 -32.83 -61.44 -7.28
C CYS A 469 -32.30 -61.22 -5.85
N ILE A 470 -32.44 -60.02 -5.25
CA ILE A 470 -33.70 -59.48 -4.69
C ILE A 470 -33.67 -57.94 -4.68
N ASN A 471 -34.77 -57.33 -5.10
CA ASN A 471 -35.05 -55.89 -5.06
C ASN A 471 -35.26 -55.38 -3.62
N HIS A 472 -34.42 -54.47 -3.15
CA HIS A 472 -34.83 -53.49 -2.13
C HIS A 472 -34.29 -52.09 -2.45
N ARG A 473 -35.23 -51.18 -2.76
CA ARG A 473 -35.15 -49.70 -2.77
C ARG A 473 -33.82 -49.06 -3.21
N LYS A 474 -33.72 -48.73 -4.50
CA LYS A 474 -32.79 -47.71 -5.01
C LYS A 474 -33.20 -46.33 -4.49
N PHE A 475 -32.64 -45.91 -3.35
CA PHE A 475 -32.38 -44.49 -3.15
C PHE A 475 -31.33 -44.11 -4.19
N VAL A 476 -31.59 -43.08 -4.99
CA VAL A 476 -30.71 -42.70 -6.10
C VAL A 476 -29.37 -42.22 -5.53
N GLN A 477 -28.36 -43.08 -5.51
CA GLN A 477 -26.98 -42.69 -5.20
C GLN A 477 -26.44 -41.81 -6.34
N TRP A 478 -26.63 -40.49 -6.21
CA TRP A 478 -25.87 -39.50 -6.96
C TRP A 478 -24.41 -39.54 -6.46
N SER A 479 -23.55 -40.24 -7.17
CA SER A 479 -22.10 -40.14 -6.99
C SER A 479 -21.53 -39.17 -8.03
N LEU A 480 -20.70 -38.20 -7.60
CA LEU A 480 -20.00 -37.28 -8.49
C LEU A 480 -19.17 -38.04 -9.55
N SER A 481 -18.55 -39.16 -9.14
CA SER A 481 -17.79 -40.02 -10.05
C SER A 481 -18.66 -40.66 -11.13
N ARG A 482 -19.91 -41.01 -10.81
CA ARG A 482 -20.88 -41.58 -11.75
C ARG A 482 -21.34 -40.53 -12.75
N PHE A 483 -21.65 -39.32 -12.29
CA PHE A 483 -21.97 -38.18 -13.17
C PHE A 483 -20.81 -37.88 -14.14
N ALA A 484 -19.58 -37.82 -13.63
CA ALA A 484 -18.39 -37.56 -14.44
C ALA A 484 -18.19 -38.63 -15.53
N LYS A 485 -18.35 -39.91 -15.18
CA LYS A 485 -18.12 -41.05 -16.10
C LYS A 485 -19.27 -41.29 -17.08
N GLU A 486 -20.52 -41.26 -16.63
CA GLU A 486 -21.69 -41.63 -17.45
C GLU A 486 -22.27 -40.47 -18.26
N ILE A 487 -22.12 -39.22 -17.80
CA ILE A 487 -22.76 -38.05 -18.41
C ILE A 487 -21.72 -37.08 -19.00
N TYR A 488 -20.77 -36.61 -18.18
CA TYR A 488 -19.85 -35.54 -18.57
C TYR A 488 -18.80 -36.00 -19.61
N ALA A 489 -18.10 -37.11 -19.36
CA ALA A 489 -17.06 -37.61 -20.27
C ALA A 489 -17.60 -37.99 -21.67
N PRO A 490 -18.73 -38.71 -21.80
CA PRO A 490 -19.31 -39.02 -23.12
C PRO A 490 -19.80 -37.78 -23.86
N LEU A 491 -20.29 -36.76 -23.14
CA LEU A 491 -20.66 -35.47 -23.73
C LEU A 491 -19.45 -34.75 -24.33
N LEU A 492 -18.34 -34.67 -23.57
CA LEU A 492 -17.11 -34.00 -24.00
C LEU A 492 -16.38 -34.76 -25.13
N GLN A 493 -16.58 -36.08 -25.26
CA GLN A 493 -16.00 -36.87 -26.34
C GLN A 493 -16.63 -36.57 -27.71
N ARG A 494 -17.87 -36.06 -27.76
CA ARG A 494 -18.55 -35.72 -29.02
C ARG A 494 -17.80 -34.60 -29.75
N THR A 495 -17.39 -34.85 -31.00
CA THR A 495 -16.69 -33.88 -31.86
C THR A 495 -17.36 -32.50 -31.94
N PRO A 496 -18.69 -32.35 -32.14
CA PRO A 496 -19.31 -31.02 -32.18
C PRO A 496 -19.19 -30.27 -30.85
N VAL A 497 -19.24 -30.98 -29.72
CA VAL A 497 -19.09 -30.38 -28.38
C VAL A 497 -17.66 -29.89 -28.19
N LYS A 498 -16.64 -30.69 -28.57
CA LYS A 498 -15.23 -30.26 -28.50
C LYS A 498 -14.99 -28.97 -29.29
N VAL A 499 -15.47 -28.92 -30.53
CA VAL A 499 -15.32 -27.74 -31.39
C VAL A 499 -16.02 -26.53 -30.75
N CYS A 500 -17.23 -26.69 -30.23
CA CYS A 500 -17.94 -25.61 -29.54
C CYS A 500 -17.19 -25.12 -28.30
N VAL A 501 -16.61 -26.01 -27.49
CA VAL A 501 -15.84 -25.65 -26.28
C VAL A 501 -14.59 -24.87 -26.65
N VAL A 502 -13.82 -25.34 -27.64
CA VAL A 502 -12.61 -24.62 -28.10
C VAL A 502 -12.96 -23.24 -28.66
N ILE A 503 -14.00 -23.12 -29.47
CA ILE A 503 -14.48 -21.82 -29.96
C ILE A 503 -14.89 -20.92 -28.78
N GLY A 504 -15.60 -21.47 -27.79
CA GLY A 504 -15.99 -20.74 -26.58
C GLY A 504 -14.79 -20.15 -25.82
N PHE A 505 -13.74 -20.95 -25.58
CA PHE A 505 -12.51 -20.46 -24.94
C PHE A 505 -11.74 -19.46 -25.81
N MET A 506 -11.71 -19.63 -27.14
CA MET A 506 -11.07 -18.64 -28.03
C MET A 506 -11.82 -17.30 -28.02
N VAL A 507 -13.16 -17.31 -27.94
CA VAL A 507 -13.97 -16.09 -27.76
C VAL A 507 -13.70 -15.47 -26.39
N LEU A 508 -13.64 -16.27 -25.32
CA LEU A 508 -13.30 -15.81 -23.97
C LEU A 508 -11.92 -15.13 -23.94
N LEU A 509 -10.92 -15.74 -24.58
CA LEU A 509 -9.56 -15.17 -24.68
C LEU A 509 -9.57 -13.87 -25.48
N GLY A 510 -10.31 -13.80 -26.59
CA GLY A 510 -10.48 -12.57 -27.37
C GLY A 510 -11.10 -11.43 -26.58
N LEU A 511 -12.17 -11.71 -25.81
CA LEU A 511 -12.80 -10.76 -24.89
C LEU A 511 -11.84 -10.33 -23.79
N SER A 512 -11.03 -11.25 -23.28
CA SER A 512 -10.05 -10.98 -22.24
C SER A 512 -8.94 -10.06 -22.75
N VAL A 513 -8.40 -10.31 -23.96
CA VAL A 513 -7.42 -9.43 -24.61
C VAL A 513 -7.98 -8.02 -24.80
N TRP A 514 -9.25 -7.89 -25.19
CA TRP A 514 -9.92 -6.60 -25.25
C TRP A 514 -10.03 -5.94 -23.86
N GLY A 515 -10.37 -6.71 -22.83
CA GLY A 515 -10.41 -6.27 -21.43
C GLY A 515 -9.06 -5.76 -20.93
N MET A 516 -7.94 -6.39 -21.32
CA MET A 516 -6.60 -5.97 -20.91
C MET A 516 -6.28 -4.52 -21.31
N VAL A 517 -6.80 -4.05 -22.45
CA VAL A 517 -6.60 -2.68 -22.95
C VAL A 517 -7.32 -1.65 -22.08
N GLN A 518 -8.41 -2.04 -21.41
CA GLN A 518 -9.22 -1.16 -20.57
C GLN A 518 -8.71 -1.02 -19.13
N VAL A 519 -7.71 -1.81 -18.72
CA VAL A 519 -7.17 -1.78 -17.36
C VAL A 519 -6.52 -0.41 -17.06
N SER A 520 -7.11 0.29 -16.10
CA SER A 520 -6.57 1.53 -15.53
C SER A 520 -5.74 1.25 -14.27
N ASP A 521 -4.67 2.02 -14.06
CA ASP A 521 -3.83 1.90 -12.88
C ASP A 521 -4.37 2.74 -11.71
N GLY A 522 -4.14 2.28 -10.49
CA GLY A 522 -4.38 3.04 -9.27
C GLY A 522 -5.14 2.28 -8.19
N LEU A 523 -5.10 2.84 -6.98
CA LEU A 523 -5.94 2.46 -5.86
C LEU A 523 -6.34 3.77 -5.19
N ASP A 524 -7.63 4.09 -5.23
CA ASP A 524 -8.10 5.30 -4.58
C ASP A 524 -8.27 5.04 -3.08
N LEU A 525 -8.00 6.06 -2.26
CA LEU A 525 -8.25 5.95 -0.83
C LEU A 525 -9.74 5.67 -0.53
N THR A 526 -10.64 6.14 -1.40
CA THR A 526 -12.07 5.85 -1.34
C THR A 526 -12.40 4.36 -1.42
N ASP A 527 -11.54 3.54 -2.04
CA ASP A 527 -11.77 2.09 -2.16
C ASP A 527 -11.47 1.34 -0.86
N VAL A 528 -10.67 1.95 0.03
CA VAL A 528 -10.31 1.40 1.35
C VAL A 528 -11.32 1.79 2.42
N VAL A 529 -11.93 2.98 2.29
CA VAL A 529 -12.88 3.51 3.28
C VAL A 529 -14.29 2.93 3.07
N PRO A 530 -14.99 2.49 4.14
CA PRO A 530 -16.36 1.98 4.00
C PRO A 530 -17.33 3.03 3.43
N ARG A 531 -18.14 2.65 2.42
CA ARG A 531 -19.00 3.58 1.63
C ARG A 531 -20.01 4.40 2.43
N HIS A 532 -20.44 3.95 3.59
CA HIS A 532 -21.50 4.59 4.37
C HIS A 532 -21.00 5.61 5.40
N THR A 533 -19.70 5.90 5.44
CA THR A 533 -19.10 6.81 6.43
C THR A 533 -19.05 8.26 5.94
N SER A 534 -18.90 9.21 6.87
CA SER A 534 -18.66 10.63 6.56
C SER A 534 -17.33 10.85 5.84
N GLU A 535 -16.35 10.02 6.17
CA GLU A 535 -14.99 10.03 5.68
C GLU A 535 -14.94 9.63 4.21
N TYR A 536 -15.72 8.62 3.80
CA TYR A 536 -15.88 8.27 2.39
C TYR A 536 -16.43 9.45 1.59
N LYS A 537 -17.49 10.10 2.08
CA LYS A 537 -18.10 11.28 1.43
C LYS A 537 -17.15 12.48 1.38
N PHE A 538 -16.29 12.64 2.39
CA PHE A 538 -15.24 13.65 2.37
C PHE A 538 -14.24 13.37 1.23
N LEU A 539 -13.69 12.16 1.19
CA LEU A 539 -12.67 11.79 0.20
C LEU A 539 -13.22 11.80 -1.23
N GLU A 540 -14.47 11.41 -1.42
CA GLU A 540 -15.16 11.52 -2.71
C GLU A 540 -15.31 12.98 -3.16
N ALA A 541 -15.72 13.88 -2.26
CA ALA A 541 -15.81 15.30 -2.54
C ALA A 541 -14.42 15.92 -2.79
N GLN A 542 -13.42 15.56 -1.99
CA GLN A 542 -12.04 16.00 -2.17
C GLN A 542 -11.51 15.57 -3.53
N LYS A 543 -11.64 14.29 -3.89
CA LYS A 543 -11.20 13.79 -5.20
C LYS A 543 -11.92 14.48 -6.36
N LYS A 544 -13.23 14.70 -6.25
CA LYS A 544 -14.04 15.29 -7.32
C LYS A 544 -13.76 16.77 -7.53
N TYR A 545 -13.60 17.53 -6.45
CA TYR A 545 -13.57 19.00 -6.52
C TYR A 545 -12.20 19.60 -6.23
N PHE A 546 -11.37 18.92 -5.44
CA PHE A 546 -10.11 19.42 -4.89
C PHE A 546 -8.98 18.42 -5.16
N GLY A 547 -8.61 18.26 -6.44
CA GLY A 547 -7.45 17.47 -6.88
C GLY A 547 -6.11 18.17 -6.61
N PHE A 548 -5.97 18.73 -5.42
CA PHE A 548 -4.87 19.60 -5.01
C PHE A 548 -3.84 18.86 -4.17
N PHE A 549 -2.56 19.09 -4.45
CA PHE A 549 -1.45 18.54 -3.67
C PHE A 549 -0.30 19.53 -3.51
N ASN A 550 0.35 19.48 -2.34
CA ASN A 550 1.59 20.22 -2.10
C ASN A 550 2.79 19.45 -2.63
N MET A 551 3.71 20.19 -3.24
CA MET A 551 5.03 19.72 -3.62
C MET A 551 6.08 20.68 -3.08
N PHE A 552 7.22 20.14 -2.63
CA PHE A 552 8.41 20.95 -2.39
C PHE A 552 9.55 20.44 -3.27
N ALA A 553 10.14 21.32 -4.07
CA ALA A 553 11.38 21.05 -4.76
C ALA A 553 12.54 21.32 -3.79
N VAL A 554 13.34 20.30 -3.49
CA VAL A 554 14.39 20.36 -2.48
C VAL A 554 15.75 20.31 -3.16
N THR A 555 16.63 21.24 -2.78
CA THR A 555 18.05 21.22 -3.14
C THR A 555 18.86 20.57 -2.01
N GLN A 556 19.83 19.73 -2.37
CA GLN A 556 20.66 18.98 -1.44
C GLN A 556 21.98 19.71 -1.13
N GLY A 557 22.81 19.10 -0.29
CA GLY A 557 24.16 19.54 0.00
C GLY A 557 25.08 19.46 -1.23
N ASP A 558 26.32 19.92 -1.05
CA ASP A 558 27.36 19.98 -2.08
C ASP A 558 27.06 20.92 -3.26
N PHE A 559 26.04 21.76 -3.13
CA PHE A 559 25.75 22.84 -4.07
C PHE A 559 26.34 24.17 -3.61
N ASP A 560 27.07 24.85 -4.51
CA ASP A 560 27.62 26.18 -4.24
C ASP A 560 26.59 27.28 -4.51
N TYR A 561 25.70 27.52 -3.53
CA TYR A 561 24.64 28.53 -3.60
C TYR A 561 25.15 29.93 -3.97
N PRO A 562 26.23 30.47 -3.36
CA PRO A 562 26.73 31.81 -3.70
C PRO A 562 27.09 31.99 -5.17
N ASN A 563 27.79 31.04 -5.80
CA ASN A 563 28.30 31.22 -7.16
C ASN A 563 27.31 30.76 -8.24
N ASN A 564 26.45 29.78 -7.95
CA ASN A 564 25.55 29.16 -8.95
C ASN A 564 24.09 29.62 -8.83
N GLN A 565 23.83 30.85 -8.39
CA GLN A 565 22.47 31.39 -8.20
C GLN A 565 21.60 31.33 -9.46
N ARG A 566 22.18 31.57 -10.65
CA ARG A 566 21.46 31.50 -11.94
C ARG A 566 20.82 30.13 -12.17
N LEU A 567 21.50 29.05 -11.75
CA LEU A 567 20.99 27.69 -11.93
C LEU A 567 19.73 27.43 -11.09
N LEU A 568 19.58 28.11 -9.94
CA LEU A 568 18.37 28.03 -9.12
C LEU A 568 17.19 28.76 -9.76
N TYR A 569 17.43 29.91 -10.39
CA TYR A 569 16.40 30.61 -11.16
C TYR A 569 15.96 29.79 -12.38
N ASP A 570 16.90 29.25 -13.15
CA ASP A 570 16.61 28.36 -14.28
C ASP A 570 15.82 27.11 -13.85
N TYR A 571 16.15 26.57 -12.67
CA TYR A 571 15.46 25.40 -12.10
C TYR A 571 14.02 25.73 -11.72
N HIS A 572 13.79 26.86 -11.04
CA HIS A 572 12.45 27.34 -10.69
C HIS A 572 11.61 27.61 -11.94
N GLU A 573 12.17 28.32 -12.92
CA GLU A 573 11.48 28.66 -14.18
C GLU A 573 11.13 27.41 -15.02
N ALA A 574 11.94 26.35 -14.95
CA ALA A 574 11.66 25.09 -15.64
C ALA A 574 10.31 24.47 -15.25
N PHE A 575 9.83 24.71 -14.02
CA PHE A 575 8.53 24.24 -13.55
C PHE A 575 7.35 24.97 -14.22
N GLN A 576 7.55 26.14 -14.81
CA GLN A 576 6.47 26.90 -15.47
C GLN A 576 5.86 26.14 -16.66
N ARG A 577 6.64 25.20 -17.23
CA ARG A 577 6.24 24.32 -18.33
C ARG A 577 5.19 23.28 -17.92
N ILE A 578 5.07 22.98 -16.63
CA ILE A 578 4.08 22.03 -16.12
C ILE A 578 2.75 22.76 -15.94
N ASN A 579 1.76 22.36 -16.73
CA ASN A 579 0.43 22.97 -16.74
C ASN A 579 -0.39 22.74 -15.45
N LYS A 580 -0.06 21.70 -14.67
CA LYS A 580 -0.75 21.36 -13.43
C LYS A 580 -0.21 22.11 -12.20
N ILE A 581 0.81 22.95 -12.33
CA ILE A 581 1.30 23.82 -11.24
C ILE A 581 0.46 25.10 -11.21
N ILE A 582 -0.02 25.48 -10.03
CA ILE A 582 -0.76 26.72 -9.81
C ILE A 582 0.16 27.91 -10.06
N LYS A 583 -0.34 28.86 -10.85
CA LYS A 583 0.35 30.10 -11.22
C LYS A 583 -0.33 31.28 -10.53
N ASN A 584 0.43 32.36 -10.31
CA ASN A 584 -0.10 33.63 -9.84
C ASN A 584 -1.02 34.25 -10.91
N ASP A 585 -1.75 35.30 -10.55
CA ASP A 585 -2.68 36.01 -11.45
C ASP A 585 -1.97 36.57 -12.70
N ASP A 586 -0.68 36.89 -12.60
CA ASP A 586 0.17 37.35 -13.70
C ASP A 586 0.63 36.22 -14.66
N GLY A 587 0.26 34.96 -14.37
CA GLY A 587 0.72 33.77 -15.10
C GLY A 587 2.15 33.32 -14.77
N GLY A 588 2.82 34.02 -13.85
CA GLY A 588 4.10 33.64 -13.27
C GLY A 588 3.97 32.56 -12.20
N LEU A 589 5.11 31.97 -11.81
CA LEU A 589 5.19 31.08 -10.66
C LEU A 589 5.26 31.89 -9.36
N PRO A 590 4.83 31.33 -8.22
CA PRO A 590 5.08 31.93 -6.91
C PRO A 590 6.57 32.22 -6.68
N GLU A 591 6.87 33.37 -6.09
CA GLU A 591 8.22 33.74 -5.71
C GLU A 591 8.78 32.75 -4.68
N PHE A 592 10.08 32.48 -4.76
CA PHE A 592 10.76 31.61 -3.81
C PHE A 592 11.77 32.41 -2.97
N TRP A 593 12.36 31.76 -1.97
CA TRP A 593 13.20 32.45 -0.99
C TRP A 593 14.34 33.28 -1.59
N LEU A 594 14.96 32.87 -2.70
CA LEU A 594 16.09 33.61 -3.28
C LEU A 594 15.63 34.89 -3.98
N SER A 595 14.46 34.88 -4.65
CA SER A 595 13.91 36.11 -5.23
C SER A 595 13.51 37.10 -4.14
N ILE A 596 12.84 36.62 -3.09
CA ILE A 596 12.45 37.43 -1.94
C ILE A 596 13.68 37.99 -1.20
N PHE A 597 14.70 37.16 -1.00
CA PHE A 597 15.95 37.56 -0.35
C PHE A 597 16.72 38.60 -1.19
N ARG A 598 16.77 38.41 -2.51
CA ARG A 598 17.36 39.40 -3.42
C ARG A 598 16.61 40.72 -3.34
N ASP A 599 15.29 40.70 -3.42
CA ASP A 599 14.49 41.93 -3.47
C ASP A 599 14.57 42.72 -2.16
N TRP A 600 14.72 42.03 -1.02
CA TRP A 600 15.06 42.65 0.26
C TRP A 600 16.41 43.38 0.22
N LEU A 601 17.45 42.74 -0.34
CA LEU A 601 18.77 43.35 -0.50
C LEU A 601 18.77 44.54 -1.49
N ILE A 602 17.92 44.51 -2.53
CA ILE A 602 17.72 45.68 -3.42
C ILE A 602 17.19 46.85 -2.61
N GLY A 603 16.14 46.62 -1.80
CA GLY A 603 15.57 47.66 -0.94
C GLY A 603 16.60 48.26 0.04
N LEU A 604 17.45 47.41 0.62
CA LEU A 604 18.55 47.88 1.48
C LEU A 604 19.61 48.69 0.73
N GLN A 605 19.97 48.28 -0.48
CA GLN A 605 20.91 49.04 -1.33
C GLN A 605 20.34 50.41 -1.70
N ASP A 606 19.06 50.49 -2.05
CA ASP A 606 18.39 51.75 -2.38
C ASP A 606 18.31 52.68 -1.16
N ALA A 607 18.01 52.13 0.02
CA ALA A 607 18.03 52.87 1.28
C ALA A 607 19.44 53.42 1.57
N PHE A 608 20.48 52.59 1.42
CA PHE A 608 21.87 53.01 1.57
C PHE A 608 22.24 54.16 0.62
N ASP A 609 21.98 53.99 -0.68
CA ASP A 609 22.30 54.97 -1.71
C ASP A 609 21.61 56.32 -1.45
N LYS A 610 20.36 56.28 -0.97
CA LYS A 610 19.60 57.48 -0.59
C LYS A 610 20.22 58.19 0.61
N ASN A 611 20.65 57.46 1.64
CA ASN A 611 21.29 58.02 2.82
C ASN A 611 22.70 58.55 2.51
N TRP A 612 23.44 57.86 1.64
CA TRP A 612 24.74 58.29 1.16
C TRP A 612 24.65 59.61 0.38
N ARG A 613 23.70 59.74 -0.56
CA ARG A 613 23.46 60.99 -1.30
C ARG A 613 23.06 62.16 -0.40
N LYS A 614 22.36 61.88 0.70
CA LYS A 614 21.98 62.88 1.72
C LYS A 614 23.11 63.21 2.71
N GLY A 615 24.25 62.52 2.64
CA GLY A 615 25.36 62.69 3.59
C GLY A 615 25.06 62.18 5.00
N CYS A 616 24.02 61.36 5.19
CA CYS A 616 23.66 60.76 6.48
C CYS A 616 24.57 59.57 6.84
N ILE A 617 25.25 59.00 5.85
CA ILE A 617 26.25 57.94 6.02
C ILE A 617 27.54 58.38 5.32
N SER A 618 28.67 58.16 5.97
CA SER A 618 30.02 58.39 5.42
C SER A 618 30.84 57.11 5.54
N GLN A 619 32.03 57.08 4.92
CA GLN A 619 32.87 55.87 4.89
C GLN A 619 33.26 55.36 6.29
N ASP A 620 33.45 56.25 7.26
CA ASP A 620 33.94 55.87 8.59
C ASP A 620 32.84 55.77 9.65
N ARG A 621 31.76 56.55 9.48
CA ARG A 621 30.67 56.71 10.44
C ARG A 621 29.32 56.95 9.76
N TRP A 622 28.26 56.50 10.41
CA TRP A 622 26.90 56.98 10.15
C TRP A 622 26.53 58.06 11.17
N TYR A 623 25.64 58.96 10.78
CA TYR A 623 25.12 60.02 11.62
C TYR A 623 23.74 59.65 12.17
N GLU A 624 23.28 60.29 13.25
CA GLU A 624 21.99 60.00 13.90
C GLU A 624 20.78 60.21 12.98
N ASN A 625 20.94 60.94 11.88
CA ASN A 625 19.90 61.16 10.88
C ASN A 625 19.81 60.03 9.83
N ALA A 626 20.64 58.99 9.92
CA ALA A 626 20.59 57.84 9.03
C ALA A 626 19.40 56.93 9.37
N THR A 627 18.73 56.42 8.33
CA THR A 627 17.68 55.41 8.53
C THR A 627 18.27 54.08 8.97
N GLU A 628 17.57 53.34 9.83
CA GLU A 628 17.94 52.00 10.29
C GLU A 628 18.33 51.05 9.14
N GLU A 629 17.52 50.99 8.07
CA GLU A 629 17.81 50.16 6.89
C GLU A 629 19.11 50.53 6.18
N GLY A 630 19.43 51.83 6.14
CA GLY A 630 20.69 52.34 5.61
C GLY A 630 21.89 51.97 6.48
N ILE A 631 21.73 51.95 7.80
CA ILE A 631 22.76 51.49 8.75
C ILE A 631 22.97 49.97 8.60
N LEU A 632 21.89 49.19 8.50
CA LEU A 632 21.95 47.76 8.24
C LEU A 632 22.66 47.46 6.92
N ALA A 633 22.30 48.15 5.85
CA ALA A 633 22.95 48.02 4.54
C ALA A 633 24.44 48.37 4.60
N TYR A 634 24.82 49.43 5.32
CA TYR A 634 26.22 49.78 5.57
C TYR A 634 26.97 48.65 6.31
N LYS A 635 26.37 48.07 7.36
CA LYS A 635 26.95 46.91 8.09
C LYS A 635 27.12 45.69 7.17
N LEU A 636 26.20 45.44 6.24
CA LEU A 636 26.28 44.34 5.28
C LEU A 636 27.36 44.59 4.21
N LEU A 637 27.42 45.80 3.65
CA LEU A 637 28.42 46.19 2.64
C LEU A 637 29.86 46.14 3.17
N ALA A 638 30.04 46.37 4.46
CA ALA A 638 31.35 46.26 5.12
C ALA A 638 31.81 44.80 5.33
N GLN A 639 30.94 43.78 5.17
CA GLN A 639 31.34 42.38 5.39
C GLN A 639 32.22 41.84 4.26
N THR A 640 33.34 41.21 4.62
CA THR A 640 34.23 40.57 3.63
C THR A 640 33.85 39.10 3.37
N GLY A 641 33.11 38.48 4.30
CA GLY A 641 32.76 37.05 4.28
C GLY A 641 33.86 36.08 4.72
N LYS A 642 35.05 36.59 5.09
CA LYS A 642 36.17 35.81 5.65
C LYS A 642 36.05 35.72 7.18
N ILE A 643 36.54 34.61 7.77
CA ILE A 643 36.50 34.41 9.23
C ILE A 643 37.57 35.26 9.93
N ASP A 644 38.78 35.32 9.35
CA ASP A 644 39.93 35.99 9.97
C ASP A 644 39.83 37.52 9.95
N ASN A 645 39.32 38.08 8.84
CA ASN A 645 39.07 39.51 8.70
C ASN A 645 37.59 39.75 8.34
N PRO A 646 36.67 39.80 9.31
CA PRO A 646 35.23 39.73 9.06
C PRO A 646 34.66 40.95 8.31
N TRP A 647 35.22 42.14 8.54
CA TRP A 647 34.71 43.38 7.95
C TRP A 647 35.83 44.35 7.55
N ASP A 648 35.55 45.19 6.55
CA ASP A 648 36.44 46.23 6.03
C ASP A 648 35.59 47.41 5.52
N LYS A 649 35.69 48.56 6.19
CA LYS A 649 34.92 49.77 5.84
C LYS A 649 35.25 50.33 4.46
N THR A 650 36.45 50.06 3.93
CA THR A 650 36.82 50.52 2.58
C THR A 650 36.00 49.83 1.48
N GLN A 651 35.40 48.67 1.77
CA GLN A 651 34.56 47.93 0.83
C GLN A 651 33.21 48.60 0.60
N VAL A 652 32.74 49.44 1.52
CA VAL A 652 31.43 50.10 1.43
C VAL A 652 31.29 50.94 0.14
N ILE A 653 32.40 51.51 -0.36
CA ILE A 653 32.40 52.33 -1.57
C ILE A 653 32.48 51.46 -2.84
N ASN A 654 33.22 50.36 -2.79
CA ASN A 654 33.59 49.57 -3.96
C ASN A 654 32.65 48.38 -4.20
N THR A 655 31.96 47.92 -3.17
CA THR A 655 31.11 46.74 -3.20
C THR A 655 29.64 47.16 -3.31
N LYS A 656 28.88 46.40 -4.09
CA LYS A 656 27.41 46.42 -4.06
C LYS A 656 26.90 45.14 -3.44
N LEU A 657 25.73 45.20 -2.78
CA LEU A 657 25.05 44.00 -2.28
C LEU A 657 24.62 43.09 -3.44
N ILE A 658 24.22 43.71 -4.55
CA ILE A 658 23.73 43.04 -5.75
C ILE A 658 24.43 43.63 -6.99
N ASP A 659 24.83 42.75 -7.89
CA ASP A 659 25.46 43.10 -9.16
C ASP A 659 24.43 43.57 -10.20
N SER A 660 24.87 44.18 -11.31
CA SER A 660 23.97 44.64 -12.39
C SER A 660 23.10 43.53 -12.99
N ASP A 661 23.55 42.28 -12.87
CA ASP A 661 22.87 41.09 -13.39
C ASP A 661 21.84 40.51 -12.39
N GLY A 662 21.60 41.18 -11.26
CA GLY A 662 20.65 40.73 -10.23
C GLY A 662 21.15 39.53 -9.41
N ILE A 663 22.47 39.29 -9.39
CA ILE A 663 23.10 38.26 -8.56
C ILE A 663 23.55 38.86 -7.23
N ILE A 664 23.29 38.17 -6.13
CA ILE A 664 23.75 38.57 -4.79
C ILE A 664 25.25 38.34 -4.71
N ASN A 665 26.00 39.29 -4.15
CA ASN A 665 27.46 39.17 -4.06
C ASN A 665 27.88 37.86 -3.32
N PRO A 666 28.66 36.99 -3.98
CA PRO A 666 28.96 35.66 -3.45
C PRO A 666 29.88 35.68 -2.22
N LYS A 667 30.69 36.74 -2.04
CA LYS A 667 31.72 36.80 -0.99
C LYS A 667 31.13 36.70 0.42
N ALA A 668 30.04 37.43 0.68
CA ALA A 668 29.40 37.53 1.99
C ALA A 668 27.95 36.99 2.00
N PHE A 669 27.58 36.17 1.01
CA PHE A 669 26.24 35.59 0.86
C PHE A 669 25.66 35.00 2.16
N TYR A 670 26.44 34.17 2.88
CA TYR A 670 25.97 33.55 4.13
C TYR A 670 25.91 34.51 5.32
N ASN A 671 26.62 35.64 5.29
CA ASN A 671 26.43 36.71 6.27
C ASN A 671 25.11 37.43 5.99
N TYR A 672 24.81 37.70 4.72
CA TYR A 672 23.56 38.33 4.29
C TYR A 672 22.35 37.45 4.61
N LEU A 673 22.47 36.13 4.40
CA LEU A 673 21.43 35.16 4.74
C LEU A 673 21.12 35.16 6.25
N SER A 674 22.16 35.24 7.08
CA SER A 674 22.01 35.30 8.55
C SER A 674 21.26 36.56 8.99
N ALA A 675 21.51 37.68 8.32
CA ALA A 675 20.79 38.92 8.58
C ALA A 675 19.34 38.88 8.03
N TRP A 676 19.10 38.29 6.87
CA TRP A 676 17.77 38.24 6.27
C TRP A 676 16.77 37.43 7.11
N VAL A 677 17.15 36.22 7.52
CA VAL A 677 16.27 35.27 8.23
C VAL A 677 15.68 35.87 9.52
N THR A 678 16.45 36.69 10.23
CA THR A 678 16.02 37.33 11.49
C THR A 678 15.40 38.70 11.30
N ASN A 679 15.97 39.55 10.42
CA ASN A 679 15.53 40.93 10.30
C ASN A 679 14.36 41.11 9.32
N ASP A 680 14.10 40.13 8.45
CA ASP A 680 12.89 40.06 7.61
C ASP A 680 12.16 38.73 7.81
N ALA A 681 11.81 38.45 9.06
CA ALA A 681 11.19 37.19 9.47
C ALA A 681 9.85 36.91 8.77
N LEU A 682 9.07 37.94 8.39
CA LEU A 682 7.82 37.73 7.65
C LEU A 682 8.06 37.22 6.24
N ALA A 683 9.00 37.83 5.50
CA ALA A 683 9.32 37.41 4.15
C ALA A 683 9.96 36.01 4.14
N PHE A 684 10.84 35.73 5.10
CA PHE A 684 11.40 34.39 5.28
C PHE A 684 10.30 33.35 5.58
N THR A 685 9.41 33.63 6.53
CA THR A 685 8.32 32.71 6.88
C THR A 685 7.35 32.51 5.70
N ALA A 686 7.04 33.58 4.97
CA ALA A 686 6.17 33.54 3.79
C ALA A 686 6.75 32.73 2.62
N SER A 687 8.08 32.69 2.50
CA SER A 687 8.76 31.91 1.46
C SER A 687 8.64 30.39 1.68
N GLU A 688 8.21 29.96 2.87
CA GLU A 688 8.17 28.57 3.31
C GLU A 688 9.49 27.81 3.09
N ALA A 689 10.62 28.54 3.06
CA ALA A 689 11.93 27.94 2.90
C ALA A 689 12.45 27.46 4.25
N ASN A 690 12.47 26.14 4.41
CA ASN A 690 13.17 25.50 5.50
C ASN A 690 14.64 25.32 5.09
N PHE A 691 15.55 25.83 5.92
CA PHE A 691 16.99 25.69 5.74
C PHE A 691 17.57 24.75 6.79
N TYR A 692 18.39 23.80 6.35
CA TYR A 692 19.25 23.03 7.24
C TYR A 692 20.70 23.08 6.77
N PRO A 693 21.68 23.32 7.68
CA PRO A 693 21.51 23.73 9.08
C PRO A 693 20.81 25.09 9.21
N GLU A 694 20.17 25.34 10.37
CA GLU A 694 19.49 26.61 10.62
C GLU A 694 20.49 27.78 10.56
N PRO A 695 20.18 28.86 9.83
CA PRO A 695 21.01 30.05 9.80
C PRO A 695 21.18 30.66 11.19
N LYS A 696 22.36 31.20 11.45
CA LYS A 696 22.66 31.88 12.72
C LYS A 696 21.78 33.11 12.86
N GLN A 697 21.12 33.22 13.99
CA GLN A 697 20.28 34.36 14.30
C GLN A 697 21.11 35.59 14.66
N TRP A 698 20.82 36.73 14.02
CA TRP A 698 21.42 38.02 14.35
C TRP A 698 20.40 39.14 14.17
N VAL A 699 19.96 39.74 15.28
CA VAL A 699 19.01 40.87 15.26
C VAL A 699 19.80 42.16 15.14
N HIS A 700 19.44 42.99 14.18
CA HIS A 700 20.03 44.30 13.99
C HIS A 700 19.55 45.27 15.07
N ASP A 701 20.49 45.94 15.72
CA ASP A 701 20.23 47.15 16.49
C ASP A 701 20.94 48.35 15.83
N PRO A 702 20.23 49.45 15.52
CA PRO A 702 20.82 50.68 14.99
C PRO A 702 21.84 51.35 15.93
N ASN A 703 21.65 51.21 17.24
CA ASN A 703 22.51 51.84 18.26
C ASN A 703 23.78 51.03 18.52
N ASP A 704 23.78 49.76 18.14
CA ASP A 704 24.94 48.91 18.28
C ASP A 704 26.01 49.27 17.24
N SER A 705 27.24 49.48 17.71
CA SER A 705 28.39 49.79 16.87
C SER A 705 29.15 48.54 16.42
N GLU A 706 28.76 47.35 16.88
CA GLU A 706 29.36 46.10 16.43
C GLU A 706 29.09 45.86 14.94
N MET A 707 30.19 45.69 14.19
CA MET A 707 30.17 45.47 12.75
C MET A 707 30.21 43.99 12.39
N LYS A 708 30.33 43.06 13.34
CA LYS A 708 30.52 41.64 13.04
C LYS A 708 29.18 40.94 12.88
N ILE A 709 28.90 40.45 11.67
CA ILE A 709 27.73 39.60 11.42
C ILE A 709 28.17 38.13 11.42
N PRO A 710 27.54 37.25 12.21
CA PRO A 710 27.91 35.85 12.25
C PRO A 710 27.69 35.19 10.89
N LYS A 711 28.71 34.51 10.37
CA LYS A 711 28.60 33.71 9.15
C LYS A 711 27.86 32.40 9.43
N SER A 712 26.78 32.14 8.69
CA SER A 712 26.06 30.87 8.69
C SER A 712 26.84 29.77 7.96
N GLN A 713 26.55 28.52 8.30
CA GLN A 713 27.10 27.36 7.61
C GLN A 713 26.48 27.24 6.21
N PRO A 714 27.18 26.59 5.25
CA PRO A 714 26.61 26.28 3.95
C PRO A 714 25.31 25.48 4.05
N LEU A 715 24.35 25.79 3.19
CA LEU A 715 23.05 25.11 3.18
C LEU A 715 23.20 23.67 2.64
N VAL A 716 22.70 22.71 3.41
CA VAL A 716 22.61 21.29 3.02
C VAL A 716 21.21 20.93 2.55
N TYR A 717 20.21 21.70 2.98
CA TYR A 717 18.82 21.55 2.60
C TYR A 717 18.19 22.93 2.42
N ALA A 718 17.54 23.14 1.29
CA ALA A 718 16.64 24.25 1.07
C ALA A 718 15.45 23.76 0.23
N GLN A 719 14.26 24.27 0.51
CA GLN A 719 13.03 23.87 -0.19
C GLN A 719 12.35 25.05 -0.87
N MET A 720 11.67 24.76 -1.98
CA MET A 720 10.84 25.69 -2.74
C MET A 720 9.40 25.14 -2.83
N PRO A 721 8.38 25.85 -2.34
CA PRO A 721 7.01 25.37 -2.35
C PRO A 721 6.37 25.50 -3.73
N PHE A 722 5.61 24.48 -4.11
CA PHE A 722 4.77 24.45 -5.30
C PHE A 722 3.44 23.80 -4.99
N TYR A 723 2.41 24.24 -5.70
CA TYR A 723 1.06 23.76 -5.56
C TYR A 723 0.61 23.11 -6.86
N LEU A 724 0.13 21.87 -6.78
CA LEU A 724 -0.36 21.10 -7.91
C LEU A 724 -1.88 21.07 -7.88
N ASN A 725 -2.54 21.31 -9.02
CA ASN A 725 -3.99 21.34 -9.15
C ASN A 725 -4.50 20.33 -10.20
N ASN A 726 -5.78 19.98 -10.09
CA ASN A 726 -6.54 19.18 -11.03
C ASN A 726 -5.91 17.80 -11.31
N MET A 727 -5.48 17.15 -10.23
CA MET A 727 -4.90 15.81 -10.24
C MET A 727 -5.86 14.79 -9.62
N ALA A 728 -6.97 14.51 -10.31
CA ALA A 728 -7.96 13.54 -9.84
C ALA A 728 -7.64 12.10 -10.25
N ASP A 729 -7.02 11.92 -11.42
CA ASP A 729 -6.75 10.61 -12.01
C ASP A 729 -5.29 10.17 -11.79
N THR A 730 -5.09 8.88 -11.54
CA THR A 730 -3.77 8.27 -11.36
C THR A 730 -2.85 8.57 -12.54
N LYS A 731 -3.38 8.53 -13.78
CA LYS A 731 -2.61 8.76 -15.01
C LYS A 731 -2.03 10.18 -15.06
N ASP A 732 -2.86 11.16 -14.72
CA ASP A 732 -2.45 12.56 -14.62
C ASP A 732 -1.35 12.71 -13.57
N ILE A 733 -1.56 12.15 -12.37
CA ILE A 733 -0.57 12.19 -11.28
C ILE A 733 0.76 11.57 -11.71
N THR A 734 0.75 10.36 -12.28
CA THR A 734 1.98 9.68 -12.71
C THR A 734 2.71 10.44 -13.81
N SER A 735 1.97 11.05 -14.76
CA SER A 735 2.59 11.85 -15.83
C SER A 735 3.27 13.11 -15.30
N VAL A 736 2.68 13.76 -14.30
CA VAL A 736 3.24 14.94 -13.64
C VAL A 736 4.47 14.55 -12.81
N VAL A 737 4.40 13.44 -12.07
CA VAL A 737 5.53 12.91 -11.31
C VAL A 737 6.70 12.58 -12.23
N GLU A 738 6.46 11.92 -13.37
CA GLU A 738 7.49 11.61 -14.36
C GLU A 738 8.11 12.88 -14.97
N ALA A 739 7.28 13.85 -15.36
CA ALA A 739 7.75 15.13 -15.88
C ALA A 739 8.65 15.87 -14.87
N ILE A 740 8.23 15.93 -13.60
CA ILE A 740 9.00 16.59 -12.54
C ILE A 740 10.31 15.86 -12.25
N ARG A 741 10.28 14.52 -12.17
CA ARG A 741 11.51 13.70 -12.01
C ARG A 741 12.48 13.93 -13.15
N SER A 742 12.00 14.07 -14.39
CA SER A 742 12.85 14.35 -15.56
C SER A 742 13.52 15.73 -15.48
N ILE A 743 12.81 16.75 -14.99
CA ILE A 743 13.38 18.09 -14.75
C ILE A 743 14.44 18.00 -13.67
N CYS A 744 14.13 17.35 -12.55
CA CYS A 744 15.07 17.15 -11.45
C CYS A 744 16.36 16.47 -11.92
N GLN A 745 16.25 15.37 -12.68
CA GLN A 745 17.41 14.65 -13.21
C GLN A 745 18.26 15.54 -14.13
N LYS A 746 17.62 16.29 -15.05
CA LYS A 746 18.32 17.21 -15.96
C LYS A 746 19.14 18.28 -15.22
N PHE A 747 18.64 18.77 -14.09
CA PHE A 747 19.37 19.77 -13.29
C PHE A 747 20.40 19.13 -12.36
N THR A 748 20.20 17.89 -11.91
CA THR A 748 21.22 17.09 -11.23
C THR A 748 22.43 16.87 -12.15
N GLU A 749 22.21 16.54 -13.43
CA GLU A 749 23.27 16.41 -14.43
C GLU A 749 24.02 17.72 -14.71
N LYS A 750 23.37 18.88 -14.50
CA LYS A 750 23.99 20.21 -14.60
C LYS A 750 24.76 20.64 -13.34
N GLY A 751 24.77 19.82 -12.28
CA GLY A 751 25.47 20.12 -11.03
C GLY A 751 24.59 20.75 -9.94
N LEU A 752 23.26 20.62 -10.01
CA LEU A 752 22.34 20.96 -8.92
C LEU A 752 21.72 19.68 -8.34
N PRO A 753 22.29 19.10 -7.27
CA PRO A 753 21.69 17.98 -6.54
C PRO A 753 20.30 18.35 -6.01
N ASN A 754 19.24 17.71 -6.52
CA ASN A 754 17.87 18.05 -6.17
C ASN A 754 16.93 16.84 -6.21
N PHE A 755 15.81 16.94 -5.48
CA PHE A 755 14.73 15.96 -5.52
C PHE A 755 13.37 16.59 -5.17
N PRO A 756 12.27 16.13 -5.76
CA PRO A 756 10.94 16.53 -5.37
C PRO A 756 10.48 15.77 -4.12
N THR A 757 9.69 16.44 -3.29
CA THR A 757 9.01 15.86 -2.15
C THR A 757 7.54 16.25 -2.15
N GLY A 758 6.69 15.39 -1.58
CA GLY A 758 5.25 15.59 -1.54
C GLY A 758 4.49 14.27 -1.55
N VAL A 759 3.22 14.33 -1.20
CA VAL A 759 2.33 13.15 -1.16
C VAL A 759 2.28 12.40 -2.51
N PRO A 760 2.19 13.07 -3.68
CA PRO A 760 2.19 12.39 -4.97
C PRO A 760 3.42 11.52 -5.21
N PHE A 761 4.61 12.01 -4.85
CA PHE A 761 5.88 11.31 -5.06
C PHE A 761 6.02 10.10 -4.15
N ILE A 762 5.51 10.16 -2.92
CA ILE A 762 5.61 9.05 -1.97
C ILE A 762 4.67 7.90 -2.35
N PHE A 763 3.43 8.20 -2.76
CA PHE A 763 2.41 7.17 -2.97
C PHE A 763 2.22 6.74 -4.43
N TRP A 764 2.44 7.61 -5.42
CA TRP A 764 2.19 7.27 -6.82
C TRP A 764 3.43 6.82 -7.60
N GLU A 765 4.64 7.01 -7.06
CA GLU A 765 5.89 6.56 -7.70
C GLU A 765 5.93 5.04 -7.94
N GLN A 766 5.26 4.25 -7.09
CA GLN A 766 5.13 2.82 -7.27
C GLN A 766 4.47 2.42 -8.59
N TYR A 767 3.56 3.25 -9.14
CA TYR A 767 2.82 2.93 -10.36
C TYR A 767 3.66 3.08 -11.63
N LEU A 768 4.73 3.88 -11.61
CA LEU A 768 5.59 4.11 -12.78
C LEU A 768 6.21 2.80 -13.29
N ASN A 769 6.69 1.96 -12.37
CA ASN A 769 7.38 0.71 -12.71
C ASN A 769 6.53 -0.55 -12.45
N LEU A 770 5.29 -0.40 -11.97
CA LEU A 770 4.46 -1.54 -11.54
C LEU A 770 4.21 -2.55 -12.67
N ARG A 771 3.81 -2.06 -13.86
CA ARG A 771 3.55 -2.92 -15.03
C ARG A 771 4.79 -3.68 -15.47
N PHE A 772 5.95 -3.03 -15.45
CA PHE A 772 7.23 -3.64 -15.79
C PHE A 772 7.60 -4.78 -14.81
N PHE A 773 7.51 -4.52 -13.50
CA PHE A 773 7.78 -5.55 -12.49
C PHE A 773 6.76 -6.70 -12.53
N LEU A 774 5.48 -6.42 -12.79
CA LEU A 774 4.46 -7.45 -12.97
C LEU A 774 4.79 -8.38 -14.14
N MET A 775 5.16 -7.82 -15.30
CA MET A 775 5.51 -8.62 -16.48
C MET A 775 6.74 -9.49 -16.23
N ILE A 776 7.79 -8.94 -15.59
CA ILE A 776 8.97 -9.72 -15.21
C ILE A 776 8.59 -10.84 -14.24
N ALA A 777 7.80 -10.54 -13.20
CA ALA A 777 7.40 -11.53 -12.22
C ALA A 777 6.57 -12.67 -12.85
N LEU A 778 5.64 -12.35 -13.76
CA LEU A 778 4.82 -13.33 -14.48
C LEU A 778 5.67 -14.22 -15.40
N VAL A 779 6.63 -13.64 -16.14
CA VAL A 779 7.55 -14.41 -16.99
C VAL A 779 8.44 -15.32 -16.13
N CYS A 780 9.00 -14.80 -15.04
CA CYS A 780 9.81 -15.57 -14.11
C CYS A 780 9.05 -16.78 -13.54
N ILE A 781 7.82 -16.59 -13.04
CA ILE A 781 7.06 -17.70 -12.44
C ILE A 781 6.64 -18.75 -13.47
N LEU A 782 6.27 -18.35 -14.69
CA LEU A 782 5.93 -19.30 -15.76
C LEU A 782 7.15 -20.15 -16.16
N ILE A 783 8.34 -19.53 -16.23
CA ILE A 783 9.61 -20.24 -16.48
C ILE A 783 9.95 -21.17 -15.33
N THR A 784 9.81 -20.72 -14.07
CA THR A 784 10.07 -21.55 -12.90
C THR A 784 9.14 -22.77 -12.87
N ILE A 785 7.84 -22.59 -13.10
CA ILE A 785 6.87 -23.69 -13.16
C ILE A 785 7.20 -24.62 -14.32
N PHE A 786 7.56 -24.11 -15.51
CA PHE A 786 7.99 -24.95 -16.63
C PHE A 786 9.17 -25.86 -16.25
N ILE A 787 10.20 -25.30 -15.61
CA ILE A 787 11.38 -26.05 -15.19
C ILE A 787 11.00 -27.09 -14.14
N VAL A 788 10.26 -26.69 -13.10
CA VAL A 788 9.86 -27.60 -12.01
C VAL A 788 9.00 -28.74 -12.56
N LEU A 789 7.97 -28.46 -13.37
CA LEU A 789 7.13 -29.49 -13.97
C LEU A 789 7.91 -30.40 -14.92
N SER A 790 8.78 -29.85 -15.78
CA SER A 790 9.56 -30.65 -16.74
C SER A 790 10.54 -31.59 -16.05
N VAL A 791 11.19 -31.13 -14.96
CA VAL A 791 12.13 -31.95 -14.18
C VAL A 791 11.38 -33.02 -13.40
N PHE A 792 10.28 -32.68 -12.71
CA PHE A 792 9.56 -33.66 -11.88
C PHE A 792 8.79 -34.70 -12.71
N LEU A 793 8.18 -34.29 -13.83
CA LEU A 793 7.42 -35.19 -14.71
C LEU A 793 8.31 -35.92 -15.73
N MET A 794 9.59 -35.55 -15.85
CA MET A 794 10.52 -36.04 -16.88
C MET A 794 9.96 -35.95 -18.30
N ASN A 795 9.03 -35.03 -18.55
CA ASN A 795 8.38 -34.84 -19.84
C ASN A 795 8.13 -33.34 -20.10
N PRO A 796 8.97 -32.70 -20.94
CA PRO A 796 8.87 -31.26 -21.21
C PRO A 796 7.62 -30.89 -22.02
N TRP A 797 7.02 -31.83 -22.76
CA TRP A 797 5.80 -31.56 -23.53
C TRP A 797 4.60 -31.30 -22.63
N VAL A 798 4.45 -32.10 -21.56
CA VAL A 798 3.39 -31.90 -20.57
C VAL A 798 3.60 -30.58 -19.83
N GLY A 799 4.85 -30.28 -19.45
CA GLY A 799 5.21 -29.00 -18.85
C GLY A 799 4.85 -27.81 -19.75
N ALA A 800 5.15 -27.89 -21.05
CA ALA A 800 4.80 -26.84 -22.01
C ALA A 800 3.28 -26.67 -22.20
N MET A 801 2.52 -27.77 -22.25
CA MET A 801 1.06 -27.73 -22.34
C MET A 801 0.45 -27.05 -21.11
N VAL A 802 0.87 -27.45 -19.90
CA VAL A 802 0.39 -26.85 -18.65
C VAL A 802 0.70 -25.35 -18.61
N VAL A 803 1.94 -24.95 -18.90
CA VAL A 803 2.35 -23.54 -18.88
C VAL A 803 1.59 -22.70 -19.90
N THR A 804 1.27 -23.26 -21.07
CA THR A 804 0.43 -22.57 -22.07
C THR A 804 -0.98 -22.32 -21.54
N VAL A 805 -1.59 -23.29 -20.86
CA VAL A 805 -2.90 -23.14 -20.21
C VAL A 805 -2.84 -22.11 -19.08
N LEU A 806 -1.79 -22.13 -18.25
CA LEU A 806 -1.61 -21.14 -17.19
C LEU A 806 -1.42 -19.72 -17.74
N ALA A 807 -0.70 -19.56 -18.85
CA ALA A 807 -0.55 -18.26 -19.51
C ALA A 807 -1.89 -17.74 -20.04
N MET A 808 -2.72 -18.61 -20.64
CA MET A 808 -4.09 -18.24 -21.06
C MET A 808 -4.94 -17.82 -19.86
N MET A 809 -4.88 -18.56 -18.75
CA MET A 809 -5.59 -18.23 -17.51
C MET A 809 -5.19 -16.85 -16.96
N VAL A 810 -3.90 -16.49 -16.98
CA VAL A 810 -3.44 -15.16 -16.56
C VAL A 810 -4.02 -14.06 -17.44
N VAL A 811 -4.03 -14.26 -18.76
CA VAL A 811 -4.63 -13.31 -19.71
C VAL A 811 -6.13 -13.17 -19.48
N GLU A 812 -6.83 -14.28 -19.22
CA GLU A 812 -8.26 -14.28 -18.90
C GLU A 812 -8.56 -13.52 -17.60
N LEU A 813 -7.80 -13.77 -16.53
CA LEU A 813 -7.97 -13.07 -15.25
C LEU A 813 -7.64 -11.58 -15.36
N PHE A 814 -6.56 -11.22 -16.07
CA PHE A 814 -6.18 -9.82 -16.29
C PHE A 814 -7.18 -9.08 -17.17
N GLY A 815 -7.74 -9.76 -18.18
CA GLY A 815 -8.80 -9.24 -19.03
C GLY A 815 -10.12 -9.03 -18.29
N PHE A 816 -10.52 -10.01 -17.48
CA PHE A 816 -11.70 -9.91 -16.61
C PHE A 816 -11.60 -8.75 -15.63
N MET A 817 -10.40 -8.51 -15.08
CA MET A 817 -10.12 -7.35 -14.23
C MET A 817 -10.43 -6.02 -14.95
N GLY A 818 -10.06 -5.90 -16.23
CA GLY A 818 -10.38 -4.73 -17.05
C GLY A 818 -11.87 -4.55 -17.32
N ILE A 819 -12.58 -5.62 -17.69
CA ILE A 819 -14.03 -5.58 -18.00
C ILE A 819 -14.86 -5.22 -16.76
N THR A 820 -14.44 -5.72 -15.59
CA THR A 820 -15.11 -5.42 -14.31
C THR A 820 -14.78 -4.04 -13.75
N GLY A 821 -13.83 -3.32 -14.34
CA GLY A 821 -13.36 -2.02 -13.87
C GLY A 821 -12.51 -2.07 -12.61
N ILE A 822 -11.91 -3.23 -12.29
CA ILE A 822 -10.95 -3.35 -11.20
C ILE A 822 -9.64 -2.68 -11.64
N LYS A 823 -9.18 -1.71 -10.84
CA LYS A 823 -7.95 -0.97 -11.14
C LYS A 823 -6.72 -1.81 -10.81
N LEU A 824 -5.68 -1.70 -11.64
CA LEU A 824 -4.40 -2.33 -11.39
C LEU A 824 -3.67 -1.58 -10.28
N SER A 825 -3.64 -2.19 -9.11
CA SER A 825 -2.72 -1.84 -8.03
C SER A 825 -1.82 -3.03 -7.72
N ALA A 826 -0.90 -2.84 -6.79
CA ALA A 826 0.01 -3.91 -6.43
C ALA A 826 -0.68 -5.11 -5.77
N VAL A 827 -1.87 -4.94 -5.16
CA VAL A 827 -2.64 -6.03 -4.58
C VAL A 827 -3.14 -7.00 -5.67
N PRO A 828 -3.90 -6.59 -6.71
CA PRO A 828 -4.20 -7.44 -7.86
C PRO A 828 -2.97 -8.00 -8.57
N ALA A 829 -1.86 -7.24 -8.65
CA ALA A 829 -0.61 -7.73 -9.24
C ALA A 829 -0.07 -8.96 -8.51
N VAL A 830 -0.04 -8.95 -7.17
CA VAL A 830 0.32 -10.13 -6.37
C VAL A 830 -0.68 -11.27 -6.58
N ILE A 831 -1.98 -10.98 -6.58
CA ILE A 831 -3.02 -12.01 -6.76
C ILE A 831 -2.89 -12.71 -8.13
N LEU A 832 -2.54 -11.98 -9.19
CA LEU A 832 -2.31 -12.56 -10.52
C LEU A 832 -1.11 -13.51 -10.53
N ILE A 833 -0.01 -13.15 -9.86
CA ILE A 833 1.17 -14.03 -9.74
C ILE A 833 0.82 -15.30 -8.96
N VAL A 834 0.10 -15.14 -7.84
CA VAL A 834 -0.33 -16.28 -7.01
C VAL A 834 -1.35 -17.15 -7.73
N ALA A 835 -2.22 -16.57 -8.57
CA ALA A 835 -3.15 -17.31 -9.41
C ALA A 835 -2.43 -18.29 -10.34
N VAL A 836 -1.24 -17.96 -10.84
CA VAL A 836 -0.41 -18.90 -11.62
C VAL A 836 -0.07 -20.14 -10.81
N GLY A 837 0.37 -19.97 -9.56
CA GLY A 837 0.67 -21.08 -8.65
C GLY A 837 -0.57 -21.94 -8.38
N MET A 838 -1.69 -21.30 -8.02
CA MET A 838 -2.95 -22.00 -7.74
C MET A 838 -3.50 -22.72 -8.99
N GLY A 839 -3.28 -22.18 -10.19
CA GLY A 839 -3.67 -22.83 -11.44
C GLY A 839 -2.93 -24.15 -11.71
N VAL A 840 -1.71 -24.33 -11.16
CA VAL A 840 -0.94 -25.57 -11.31
C VAL A 840 -1.70 -26.74 -10.70
N GLU A 841 -2.41 -26.54 -9.59
CA GLU A 841 -3.20 -27.56 -8.90
C GLU A 841 -4.25 -28.18 -9.84
N PHE A 842 -5.09 -27.33 -10.45
CA PHE A 842 -6.17 -27.78 -11.33
C PHE A 842 -5.66 -28.46 -12.61
N THR A 843 -4.54 -27.98 -13.16
CA THR A 843 -4.00 -28.49 -14.43
C THR A 843 -3.15 -29.75 -14.23
N LEU A 844 -2.34 -29.81 -13.18
CA LEU A 844 -1.43 -30.92 -12.91
C LEU A 844 -2.19 -32.20 -12.60
N HIS A 845 -3.25 -32.18 -11.79
CA HIS A 845 -4.00 -33.39 -11.45
C HIS A 845 -4.62 -34.05 -12.67
N ILE A 846 -5.14 -33.25 -13.61
CA ILE A 846 -5.71 -33.76 -14.86
C ILE A 846 -4.60 -34.30 -15.77
N CYS A 847 -3.49 -33.57 -15.90
CA CYS A 847 -2.35 -34.01 -16.72
C CYS A 847 -1.63 -35.25 -16.17
N MET A 848 -1.61 -35.45 -14.85
CA MET A 848 -1.07 -36.66 -14.22
C MET A 848 -2.01 -37.88 -14.37
N GLY A 849 -3.31 -37.63 -14.47
CA GLY A 849 -4.30 -38.66 -14.74
C GLY A 849 -4.39 -39.07 -16.21
N PHE A 850 -3.95 -38.19 -17.13
CA PHE A 850 -3.80 -38.44 -18.56
C PHE A 850 -2.47 -39.14 -18.85
#